data_AF-A0AA43RHV0-F1
#
_entry.id   AF-A0AA43RHV0-F1
#
_cell.length_a   1.000
_cell.length_b   1.000
_cell.length_c   1.000
_cell.angle_alpha   90.00
_cell.angle_beta   90.00
_cell.angle_gamma   90.00
#
_symmetry.space_group_name_H-M   'P 1'
#
loop_
_entity.id
_entity.type
_entity.pdbx_description
1 polymer ?
#
loop_
_entity_poly.entity_id
_entity_poly.type
_entity_poly.pdbx_seq_one_letter_code
_entity_poly.pdbx_strand_id
1 'polypeptide(L)'
;MTDFVKKLGVWSPISIFAIVACLFLGLFNLQVAFAEEGEIEGDDATASLSWVESDGEHVKEKNLFETERVDFTLPVLDASGNAVDGVKFQIWNATTQTNEAAVYSADGKISVSLLKNHNYILFPIDKTWEGKTYVWVRDGKLVSTKSLTKDSLESPTVWSYPEVTQVTLSKRTTELDNADDARRHTFRWYLKRQGSDIALANQTVEFVSTLETVQGSVFTGSGMTTISASLLEDVDYMVIYKSPSGVTLGVEPSPIVYKDKSEYPSQYSDYWPVASTYDHRCCQQVTYFNVIGQSEIGSTWDSIKTDDGNTVVEGMDFTDEQSGRYPTLHTQTLNQEIASLTGSDYTVYSIKAMNTARSETFKVAGMDFKITQTIDSGKTVKAVYELNSDGSLSQLDTFTQVDDTVKFTTKTLSDKPVVIEYTTDAPAVNRVLNVKVVDEEGNAVRGTQLVLRYPGDKEENNIALPATDAYGETSWTCTNDVFLGDYRLDSYSYSSSHVIKMVDVKLSQDSTGNTFVDAVDGEAYSGLVTVTVKSPVNRSILKVKAVDGAGQPVEGISLKLIPDPDNETHYTDNVYFTNLTNRDGVTSLDISDLIVGDGSTEYWTLDVTSGQDGEASNIYKLKASSMISISDDDSADSPGINEWDIIPADPTQGIEYSSKSYEGVVQLNVIKNSVVQYETGATHAQAPSYQIIENGTKLQEPQLETDGTPLLGWYTDKKFTNKWDFENDVVKENMTLYANWGLTRLAGLDCYETNYQTLKKDVDLNGAPKGVIICCTGHYIDSLSAAALSGLLDYPIVLVNGTSSSMNDAAVRSINLISDNGKNPIDVVILGGKFAISEGIEAQLNAYDSDASCTRIYGDDGYDTNKAVYEYGDSIGDGWNEGEVLIATGASYHDALGAGSYAASKKSFILLANPNSDNSELVQKAVAHKNARVLGGVYAVSQQLASNLEDAGVSVSRLAGDDAYATNIEFVKFALDNGLKLDGAGFSTGRDYYDALGSSHILGASDSVMFLVALEENYNQPVYSEIESRSDEISYGFAFGGTAVITDETFVNIRDAAAK
;
A
#
# COMPACT_ATOMS: atom_id res chain seq x y z
N MET A 1 32.73 -2.13 -40.45
CA MET A 1 32.34 -0.86 -39.79
C MET A 1 33.35 0.25 -40.01
N THR A 2 34.65 0.02 -39.85
CA THR A 2 35.70 1.05 -40.02
C THR A 2 35.89 1.54 -41.47
N ASP A 3 35.47 0.75 -42.48
CA ASP A 3 35.46 1.17 -43.90
C ASP A 3 34.13 1.80 -44.37
N PHE A 4 33.08 1.74 -43.54
CA PHE A 4 31.80 2.39 -43.84
C PHE A 4 31.81 3.88 -43.45
N VAL A 5 32.63 4.22 -42.44
CA VAL A 5 32.73 5.57 -41.86
C VAL A 5 33.62 6.52 -42.69
N LYS A 6 34.41 6.02 -43.66
CA LYS A 6 35.30 6.85 -44.50
C LYS A 6 34.69 7.40 -45.79
N LYS A 7 33.45 7.05 -46.15
CA LYS A 7 32.87 7.37 -47.48
C LYS A 7 31.69 8.34 -47.52
N LEU A 8 31.22 8.88 -46.39
CA LEU A 8 30.07 9.79 -46.39
C LEU A 8 30.44 11.14 -45.74
N GLY A 9 31.00 12.01 -46.58
CA GLY A 9 31.19 13.42 -46.26
C GLY A 9 29.91 14.24 -46.49
N VAL A 10 29.41 14.80 -45.39
CA VAL A 10 28.66 16.08 -45.24
C VAL A 10 27.56 16.39 -46.26
N TRP A 11 26.27 16.24 -45.91
CA TRP A 11 25.15 17.11 -46.37
C TRP A 11 24.08 17.28 -45.24
N SER A 12 23.29 18.36 -45.37
CA SER A 12 22.61 19.23 -44.37
C SER A 12 21.41 18.70 -43.52
N PRO A 13 20.86 19.49 -42.56
CA PRO A 13 19.85 19.08 -41.55
C PRO A 13 18.49 18.61 -42.08
N ILE A 14 18.23 18.75 -43.39
CA ILE A 14 16.93 18.42 -44.01
C ILE A 14 16.79 16.90 -44.29
N SER A 15 17.89 16.14 -44.27
CA SER A 15 17.85 14.70 -44.58
C SER A 15 17.57 13.80 -43.36
N ILE A 16 17.63 14.32 -42.13
CA ILE A 16 17.35 13.55 -40.90
C ILE A 16 15.84 13.48 -40.62
N PHE A 17 15.07 14.49 -41.04
CA PHE A 17 13.62 14.53 -40.83
C PHE A 17 12.84 13.51 -41.69
N ALA A 18 13.36 13.16 -42.86
CA ALA A 18 12.69 12.21 -43.77
C ALA A 18 12.79 10.75 -43.30
N ILE A 19 13.79 10.38 -42.49
CA ILE A 19 13.95 9.00 -42.00
C ILE A 19 13.11 8.76 -40.75
N VAL A 20 12.88 9.80 -39.92
CA VAL A 20 11.99 9.70 -38.75
C VAL A 20 10.51 9.69 -39.18
N ALA A 21 10.15 10.41 -40.24
CA ALA A 21 8.78 10.43 -40.78
C ALA A 21 8.33 9.09 -41.41
N CYS A 22 9.25 8.30 -41.98
CA CYS A 22 8.92 6.97 -42.52
C CYS A 22 8.77 5.87 -41.45
N LEU A 23 9.26 6.09 -40.22
CA LEU A 23 9.09 5.15 -39.11
C LEU A 23 7.80 5.39 -38.31
N PHE A 24 7.12 6.52 -38.52
CA PHE A 24 5.89 6.89 -37.79
C PHE A 24 4.58 6.74 -38.58
N LEU A 25 4.64 6.46 -39.90
CA LEU A 25 3.44 6.36 -40.77
C LEU A 25 3.03 4.90 -41.08
N GLY A 26 3.45 3.94 -40.27
CA GLY A 26 3.23 2.51 -40.51
C GLY A 26 2.12 1.83 -39.70
N LEU A 27 1.43 2.53 -38.80
CA LEU A 27 0.40 1.92 -37.96
C LEU A 27 -0.78 2.88 -37.74
N PHE A 28 -1.97 2.36 -38.04
CA PHE A 28 -3.31 2.94 -37.91
C PHE A 28 -3.86 3.73 -39.11
N ASN A 29 -4.71 3.03 -39.88
CA ASN A 29 -6.05 3.53 -40.19
C ASN A 29 -7.07 2.38 -40.30
N LEU A 30 -8.20 2.59 -39.62
CA LEU A 30 -9.50 1.90 -39.67
C LEU A 30 -10.08 1.85 -41.11
N GLN A 31 -11.14 1.12 -41.53
CA GLN A 31 -12.40 0.73 -40.89
C GLN A 31 -13.20 -0.25 -41.81
N VAL A 32 -13.90 -1.22 -41.19
CA VAL A 32 -15.23 -1.84 -41.49
C VAL A 32 -15.72 -2.07 -42.93
N ALA A 33 -16.08 -3.33 -43.26
CA ALA A 33 -17.24 -3.68 -44.11
C ALA A 33 -17.69 -5.16 -43.97
N PHE A 34 -18.98 -5.32 -43.63
CA PHE A 34 -19.98 -6.40 -43.82
C PHE A 34 -19.62 -7.86 -44.14
N ALA A 35 -20.41 -8.74 -43.50
CA ALA A 35 -20.49 -10.19 -43.61
C ALA A 35 -20.81 -10.74 -45.01
N GLU A 36 -20.31 -11.94 -45.31
CA GLU A 36 -21.02 -12.98 -46.05
C GLU A 36 -20.38 -14.37 -45.81
N GLU A 37 -21.23 -15.39 -45.91
CA GLU A 37 -21.08 -16.80 -45.52
C GLU A 37 -19.91 -17.56 -46.19
N GLY A 38 -19.38 -18.62 -45.54
CA GLY A 38 -18.79 -19.75 -46.26
C GLY A 38 -17.53 -20.41 -45.68
N GLU A 39 -17.75 -21.57 -45.05
CA GLU A 39 -16.93 -22.80 -45.04
C GLU A 39 -15.45 -22.80 -44.57
N ILE A 40 -15.20 -23.72 -43.64
CA ILE A 40 -13.92 -24.17 -43.08
C ILE A 40 -13.22 -25.10 -44.09
N GLU A 41 -11.92 -24.95 -44.31
CA GLU A 41 -11.00 -26.07 -44.62
C GLU A 41 -9.52 -25.71 -44.39
N GLY A 42 -8.84 -26.46 -43.49
CA GLY A 42 -7.51 -27.05 -43.74
C GLY A 42 -6.20 -26.31 -43.39
N ASP A 43 -5.62 -26.70 -42.24
CA ASP A 43 -4.19 -26.95 -41.89
C ASP A 43 -3.11 -25.84 -41.83
N ASP A 44 -2.70 -25.59 -40.57
CA ASP A 44 -1.34 -25.46 -39.96
C ASP A 44 -0.26 -24.51 -40.51
N ALA A 45 0.54 -23.77 -39.72
CA ALA A 45 0.54 -23.40 -38.28
C ALA A 45 1.64 -22.34 -37.98
N THR A 46 1.45 -21.61 -36.86
CA THR A 46 2.43 -20.93 -35.96
C THR A 46 2.75 -19.43 -36.17
N ALA A 47 2.64 -18.55 -35.15
CA ALA A 47 2.76 -18.79 -33.72
C ALA A 47 1.74 -18.02 -32.86
N SER A 48 0.93 -18.76 -32.11
CA SER A 48 0.20 -18.35 -30.91
C SER A 48 0.58 -19.33 -29.80
N LEU A 49 0.89 -18.85 -28.59
CA LEU A 49 1.12 -19.72 -27.42
C LEU A 49 -0.23 -20.26 -26.91
N SER A 50 -0.80 -21.19 -27.66
CA SER A 50 -1.92 -22.04 -27.23
C SER A 50 -1.34 -23.26 -26.52
N TRP A 51 -1.48 -23.34 -25.19
CA TRP A 51 -1.27 -24.60 -24.48
C TRP A 51 -2.51 -25.46 -24.66
N VAL A 52 -2.45 -26.37 -25.64
CA VAL A 52 -3.36 -27.50 -25.78
C VAL A 52 -2.73 -28.67 -25.01
N GLU A 53 -3.43 -29.23 -24.02
CA GLU A 53 -3.08 -30.55 -23.49
C GLU A 53 -3.38 -31.58 -24.61
N SER A 54 -2.38 -31.85 -25.46
CA SER A 54 -2.52 -32.84 -26.53
C SER A 54 -1.82 -34.16 -26.12
N ASP A 55 -2.59 -35.09 -25.55
CA ASP A 55 -2.37 -36.52 -25.78
C ASP A 55 -3.06 -37.01 -27.07
N GLY A 56 -3.47 -36.08 -27.95
CA GLY A 56 -4.02 -36.39 -29.28
C GLY A 56 -5.43 -36.97 -29.26
N GLU A 57 -5.99 -37.25 -28.08
CA GLU A 57 -7.38 -37.65 -27.88
C GLU A 57 -7.93 -37.01 -26.61
N HIS A 58 -8.55 -35.83 -26.78
CA HIS A 58 -9.46 -35.18 -25.84
C HIS A 58 -8.81 -34.62 -24.56
N VAL A 59 -8.80 -33.28 -24.43
CA VAL A 59 -9.01 -32.65 -23.12
C VAL A 59 -10.36 -33.17 -22.64
N LYS A 60 -10.37 -34.26 -21.87
CA LYS A 60 -11.58 -34.66 -21.18
C LYS A 60 -11.78 -33.64 -20.07
N GLU A 61 -12.63 -32.65 -20.32
CA GLU A 61 -13.23 -31.86 -19.25
C GLU A 61 -13.61 -32.81 -18.12
N LYS A 62 -13.07 -32.55 -16.92
CA LYS A 62 -13.43 -33.36 -15.76
C LYS A 62 -14.91 -33.12 -15.52
N ASN A 63 -15.68 -34.19 -15.40
CA ASN A 63 -17.10 -34.08 -15.09
C ASN A 63 -17.26 -33.50 -13.68
N LEU A 64 -17.48 -32.18 -13.56
CA LEU A 64 -17.64 -31.49 -12.27
C LEU A 64 -18.80 -32.04 -11.43
N PHE A 65 -19.72 -32.77 -12.06
CA PHE A 65 -20.91 -33.35 -11.45
C PHE A 65 -20.82 -34.88 -11.35
N GLU A 66 -19.60 -35.45 -11.36
CA GLU A 66 -19.39 -36.88 -11.15
C GLU A 66 -19.97 -37.35 -9.80
N THR A 67 -20.54 -38.55 -9.80
CA THR A 67 -21.11 -39.18 -8.59
C THR A 67 -20.54 -40.57 -8.33
N GLU A 68 -19.89 -41.20 -9.33
CA GLU A 68 -19.22 -42.49 -9.18
C GLU A 68 -17.95 -42.35 -8.32
N ARG A 69 -17.89 -43.09 -7.20
CA ARG A 69 -16.74 -43.14 -6.30
C ARG A 69 -15.95 -44.44 -6.45
N VAL A 70 -14.65 -44.35 -6.19
CA VAL A 70 -13.70 -45.47 -6.15
C VAL A 70 -13.01 -45.48 -4.78
N ASP A 71 -12.99 -46.65 -4.14
CA ASP A 71 -12.39 -46.83 -2.82
C ASP A 71 -10.91 -47.20 -2.92
N PHE A 72 -10.07 -46.56 -2.11
CA PHE A 72 -8.64 -46.80 -2.01
C PHE A 72 -8.22 -47.03 -0.56
N THR A 73 -7.19 -47.84 -0.35
CA THR A 73 -6.50 -47.98 0.93
C THR A 73 -5.00 -47.78 0.72
N LEU A 74 -4.44 -46.77 1.36
CA LEU A 74 -3.05 -46.35 1.20
C LEU A 74 -2.28 -46.54 2.51
N PRO A 75 -1.09 -47.15 2.50
CA PRO A 75 -0.14 -47.05 3.60
C PRO A 75 0.23 -45.59 3.87
N VAL A 76 0.38 -45.22 5.13
CA VAL A 76 0.91 -43.93 5.59
C VAL A 76 2.26 -44.20 6.26
N LEU A 77 3.32 -43.71 5.63
CA LEU A 77 4.70 -43.99 6.03
C LEU A 77 5.47 -42.70 6.30
N ASP A 78 6.46 -42.75 7.20
CA ASP A 78 7.44 -41.69 7.34
C ASP A 78 8.54 -41.78 6.26
N ALA A 79 9.42 -40.78 6.18
CA ALA A 79 10.56 -40.77 5.27
C ALA A 79 11.53 -41.96 5.44
N SER A 80 11.48 -42.68 6.56
CA SER A 80 12.26 -43.90 6.83
C SER A 80 11.50 -45.19 6.51
N GLY A 81 10.25 -45.09 6.05
CA GLY A 81 9.38 -46.22 5.70
C GLY A 81 8.63 -46.84 6.88
N ASN A 82 8.60 -46.20 8.05
CA ASN A 82 7.83 -46.69 9.21
C ASN A 82 6.36 -46.27 9.10
N ALA A 83 5.45 -47.13 9.56
CA ALA A 83 4.02 -46.81 9.64
C ALA A 83 3.73 -45.63 10.59
N VAL A 84 2.86 -44.72 10.16
CA VAL A 84 2.46 -43.55 10.96
C VAL A 84 0.95 -43.58 11.24
N ASP A 85 0.60 -43.57 12.52
CA ASP A 85 -0.78 -43.63 13.02
C ASP A 85 -1.21 -42.35 13.74
N GLY A 86 -2.52 -42.13 13.83
CA GLY A 86 -3.14 -41.04 14.57
C GLY A 86 -3.17 -39.68 13.85
N VAL A 87 -2.67 -39.60 12.60
CA VAL A 87 -2.65 -38.37 11.83
C VAL A 87 -4.01 -38.16 11.17
N LYS A 88 -4.61 -36.98 11.38
CA LYS A 88 -5.83 -36.57 10.69
C LYS A 88 -5.48 -36.07 9.30
N PHE A 89 -6.15 -36.60 8.28
CA PHE A 89 -6.08 -36.13 6.91
C PHE A 89 -7.39 -35.47 6.51
N GLN A 90 -7.30 -34.28 5.94
CA GLN A 90 -8.38 -33.62 5.23
C GLN A 90 -8.30 -33.99 3.75
N ILE A 91 -9.36 -34.62 3.25
CA ILE A 91 -9.49 -35.04 1.85
C ILE A 91 -10.13 -33.89 1.07
N TRP A 92 -9.27 -33.13 0.39
CA TRP A 92 -9.66 -31.97 -0.40
C TRP A 92 -9.82 -32.36 -1.86
N ASN A 93 -11.00 -32.17 -2.43
CA ASN A 93 -11.24 -32.34 -3.86
C ASN A 93 -10.88 -31.03 -4.58
N ALA A 94 -9.69 -31.00 -5.19
CA ALA A 94 -9.19 -29.85 -5.92
C ALA A 94 -10.01 -29.56 -7.20
N THR A 95 -10.65 -30.57 -7.79
CA THR A 95 -11.51 -30.37 -8.97
C THR A 95 -12.74 -29.54 -8.67
N THR A 96 -13.35 -29.72 -7.50
CA THR A 96 -14.57 -28.99 -7.11
C THR A 96 -14.34 -27.93 -6.03
N GLN A 97 -13.10 -27.79 -5.54
CA GLN A 97 -12.71 -26.94 -4.41
C GLN A 97 -13.57 -27.21 -3.17
N THR A 98 -13.68 -28.47 -2.77
CA THR A 98 -14.49 -28.89 -1.62
C THR A 98 -13.73 -29.78 -0.65
N ASN A 99 -14.07 -29.64 0.64
CA ASN A 99 -13.69 -30.63 1.63
C ASN A 99 -14.70 -31.78 1.62
N GLU A 100 -14.25 -33.00 1.35
CA GLU A 100 -15.14 -34.16 1.24
C GLU A 100 -15.17 -35.04 2.49
N ALA A 101 -14.03 -35.19 3.17
CA ALA A 101 -13.91 -36.06 4.33
C ALA A 101 -12.73 -35.70 5.23
N ALA A 102 -12.82 -36.12 6.49
CA ALA A 102 -11.67 -36.24 7.38
C ALA A 102 -11.46 -37.71 7.72
N VAL A 103 -10.25 -38.23 7.50
CA VAL A 103 -9.87 -39.61 7.81
C VAL A 103 -8.66 -39.63 8.73
N TYR A 104 -8.50 -40.68 9.51
CA TYR A 104 -7.35 -40.83 10.41
C TYR A 104 -6.50 -42.00 9.96
N SER A 105 -5.18 -41.87 10.04
CA SER A 105 -4.31 -43.04 9.86
C SER A 105 -4.45 -44.00 11.04
N ALA A 106 -4.72 -45.27 10.72
CA ALA A 106 -4.84 -46.36 11.67
C ALA A 106 -4.24 -47.65 11.07
N ASP A 107 -3.53 -48.42 11.89
CA ASP A 107 -2.75 -49.59 11.46
C ASP A 107 -1.81 -49.29 10.26
N GLY A 108 -1.23 -48.09 10.26
CA GLY A 108 -0.34 -47.55 9.25
C GLY A 108 -1.00 -47.23 7.93
N LYS A 109 -2.32 -47.02 7.87
CA LYS A 109 -3.09 -46.86 6.63
C LYS A 109 -4.20 -45.82 6.73
N ILE A 110 -4.62 -45.29 5.59
CA ILE A 110 -5.88 -44.56 5.41
C ILE A 110 -6.75 -45.24 4.37
N SER A 111 -8.07 -45.15 4.55
CA SER A 111 -9.06 -45.57 3.54
C SER A 111 -9.85 -44.35 3.09
N VAL A 112 -9.94 -44.15 1.78
CA VAL A 112 -10.60 -42.99 1.16
C VAL A 112 -11.52 -43.44 0.02
N SER A 113 -12.63 -42.72 -0.17
CA SER A 113 -13.60 -42.96 -1.24
C SER A 113 -13.70 -41.71 -2.11
N LEU A 114 -13.11 -41.76 -3.31
CA LEU A 114 -12.84 -40.59 -4.14
C LEU A 114 -13.64 -40.66 -5.45
N LEU A 115 -14.19 -39.53 -5.90
CA LEU A 115 -14.87 -39.43 -7.20
C LEU A 115 -13.92 -39.72 -8.36
N LYS A 116 -14.43 -40.47 -9.32
CA LYS A 116 -13.72 -40.81 -10.55
C LYS A 116 -13.34 -39.56 -11.34
N ASN A 117 -12.17 -39.60 -11.99
CA ASN A 117 -11.61 -38.51 -12.81
C ASN A 117 -11.34 -37.18 -12.08
N HIS A 118 -11.48 -37.11 -10.76
CA HIS A 118 -11.20 -35.91 -9.98
C HIS A 118 -9.78 -35.87 -9.41
N ASN A 119 -9.29 -34.64 -9.19
CA ASN A 119 -8.04 -34.36 -8.48
C ASN A 119 -8.30 -34.15 -6.99
N TYR A 120 -7.41 -34.68 -6.16
CA TYR A 120 -7.45 -34.55 -4.71
C TYR A 120 -6.11 -34.15 -4.13
N ILE A 121 -6.17 -33.46 -2.99
CA ILE A 121 -5.05 -33.22 -2.10
C ILE A 121 -5.38 -33.86 -0.76
N LEU A 122 -4.50 -34.75 -0.29
CA LEU A 122 -4.61 -35.34 1.03
C LEU A 122 -3.74 -34.53 2.00
N PHE A 123 -4.37 -33.63 2.76
CA PHE A 123 -3.67 -32.74 3.69
C PHE A 123 -3.58 -33.34 5.09
N PRO A 124 -2.38 -33.60 5.64
CA PRO A 124 -2.25 -33.91 7.06
C PRO A 124 -2.52 -32.64 7.89
N ILE A 125 -3.61 -32.65 8.64
CA ILE A 125 -3.98 -31.59 9.61
C ILE A 125 -3.40 -32.00 10.96
N ASP A 126 -2.11 -31.74 11.13
CA ASP A 126 -1.33 -32.22 12.28
C ASP A 126 -0.24 -31.23 12.68
N LYS A 127 0.02 -31.15 14.00
CA LYS A 127 1.04 -30.24 14.57
C LYS A 127 2.46 -30.76 14.39
N THR A 128 2.63 -32.08 14.36
CA THR A 128 3.92 -32.77 14.35
C THR A 128 4.34 -33.23 12.97
N TRP A 129 3.38 -33.68 12.17
CA TRP A 129 3.63 -34.23 10.84
C TRP A 129 3.29 -33.21 9.75
N GLU A 130 4.09 -33.24 8.69
CA GLU A 130 3.87 -32.49 7.47
C GLU A 130 4.02 -33.39 6.25
N GLY A 131 3.50 -32.91 5.13
CA GLY A 131 3.45 -33.62 3.88
C GLY A 131 2.17 -33.27 3.15
N LYS A 132 2.03 -33.79 1.94
CA LYS A 132 0.80 -33.75 1.15
C LYS A 132 0.94 -34.69 -0.01
N THR A 133 -0.19 -35.23 -0.43
CA THR A 133 -0.24 -36.15 -1.56
C THR A 133 -1.27 -35.63 -2.56
N TYR A 134 -0.79 -35.20 -3.72
CA TYR A 134 -1.65 -34.85 -4.86
C TYR A 134 -1.94 -36.12 -5.66
N VAL A 135 -3.22 -36.41 -5.86
CA VAL A 135 -3.66 -37.59 -6.63
C VAL A 135 -4.75 -37.23 -7.62
N TRP A 136 -4.75 -37.93 -8.73
CA TRP A 136 -5.84 -37.96 -9.70
C TRP A 136 -6.41 -39.37 -9.77
N VAL A 137 -7.74 -39.51 -9.69
CA VAL A 137 -8.43 -40.79 -9.83
C VAL A 137 -8.58 -41.13 -11.32
N ARG A 138 -7.63 -41.84 -11.90
CA ARG A 138 -7.60 -42.19 -13.33
C ARG A 138 -7.64 -43.70 -13.51
N ASP A 139 -8.55 -44.20 -14.35
CA ASP A 139 -8.66 -45.62 -14.72
C ASP A 139 -8.73 -46.58 -13.52
N GLY A 140 -9.44 -46.17 -12.46
CA GLY A 140 -9.58 -46.95 -11.22
C GLY A 140 -8.33 -46.98 -10.33
N LYS A 141 -7.34 -46.12 -10.60
CA LYS A 141 -6.10 -45.98 -9.85
C LYS A 141 -5.91 -44.55 -9.35
N LEU A 142 -5.04 -44.40 -8.35
CA LEU A 142 -4.50 -43.09 -7.97
C LEU A 142 -3.20 -42.87 -8.71
N VAL A 143 -3.11 -41.78 -9.46
CA VAL A 143 -1.89 -41.37 -10.14
C VAL A 143 -1.49 -39.97 -9.67
N SER A 144 -0.20 -39.65 -9.72
CA SER A 144 0.28 -38.29 -9.48
C SER A 144 -0.31 -37.35 -10.53
N THR A 145 -0.63 -36.12 -10.14
CA THR A 145 -1.34 -35.18 -11.00
C THR A 145 -0.49 -34.68 -12.17
N LYS A 146 0.87 -34.63 -12.08
CA LYS A 146 1.83 -34.39 -13.19
C LYS A 146 3.24 -34.89 -12.80
N SER A 147 3.93 -35.68 -13.64
CA SER A 147 5.36 -35.96 -13.53
C SER A 147 6.08 -35.73 -14.85
N LEU A 148 7.06 -34.81 -14.84
CA LEU A 148 7.92 -34.51 -15.98
C LEU A 148 9.22 -35.29 -15.87
N THR A 149 9.47 -36.20 -16.82
CA THR A 149 10.78 -36.85 -16.96
C THR A 149 11.75 -35.92 -17.69
N LYS A 150 13.06 -36.13 -17.55
CA LYS A 150 14.06 -35.40 -18.34
C LYS A 150 13.81 -35.55 -19.86
N ASP A 151 13.26 -36.69 -20.28
CA ASP A 151 12.92 -36.95 -21.69
C ASP A 151 11.70 -36.12 -22.17
N SER A 152 10.79 -35.72 -21.26
CA SER A 152 9.65 -34.84 -21.57
C SER A 152 10.02 -33.36 -21.73
N LEU A 153 11.26 -32.97 -21.38
CA LEU A 153 11.79 -31.62 -21.60
C LEU A 153 12.18 -31.36 -23.06
N GLU A 154 12.51 -32.42 -23.80
CA GLU A 154 12.91 -32.31 -25.21
C GLU A 154 11.69 -32.32 -26.16
N SER A 155 10.51 -32.72 -25.66
CA SER A 155 9.22 -32.66 -26.36
C SER A 155 8.06 -32.55 -25.34
N PRO A 156 7.45 -31.36 -25.14
CA PRO A 156 6.53 -31.05 -24.02
C PRO A 156 5.14 -31.70 -24.10
N THR A 157 4.96 -32.77 -24.89
CA THR A 157 3.67 -33.42 -25.15
C THR A 157 3.51 -34.79 -24.47
N VAL A 158 4.50 -35.29 -23.73
CA VAL A 158 4.42 -36.59 -23.05
C VAL A 158 4.50 -36.44 -21.54
N TRP A 159 3.34 -36.38 -20.89
CA TRP A 159 3.21 -36.35 -19.43
C TRP A 159 3.20 -37.76 -18.83
N SER A 160 3.95 -37.99 -17.75
CA SER A 160 3.88 -39.22 -16.98
C SER A 160 2.98 -39.04 -15.75
N TYR A 161 2.12 -40.01 -15.49
CA TYR A 161 1.20 -40.03 -14.34
C TYR A 161 1.49 -41.28 -13.51
N PRO A 162 2.58 -41.32 -12.72
CA PRO A 162 2.96 -42.49 -11.96
C PRO A 162 1.91 -42.84 -10.90
N GLU A 163 1.69 -44.13 -10.68
CA GLU A 163 0.74 -44.61 -9.67
C GLU A 163 1.19 -44.21 -8.25
N VAL A 164 0.28 -43.65 -7.47
CA VAL A 164 0.48 -43.27 -6.08
C VAL A 164 -0.06 -44.40 -5.21
N THR A 165 0.86 -45.12 -4.57
CA THR A 165 0.54 -46.33 -3.79
C THR A 165 0.62 -46.13 -2.28
N GLN A 166 1.11 -44.98 -1.81
CA GLN A 166 1.25 -44.64 -0.39
C GLN A 166 1.18 -43.11 -0.15
N VAL A 167 0.99 -42.73 1.10
CA VAL A 167 1.18 -41.37 1.62
C VAL A 167 2.48 -41.33 2.41
N THR A 168 3.31 -40.32 2.16
CA THR A 168 4.57 -40.12 2.88
C THR A 168 4.48 -38.86 3.73
N LEU A 169 4.85 -38.96 5.01
CA LEU A 169 4.91 -37.85 5.96
C LEU A 169 6.35 -37.59 6.42
N SER A 170 6.64 -36.35 6.74
CA SER A 170 7.87 -35.92 7.40
C SER A 170 7.52 -35.30 8.75
N LYS A 171 8.42 -35.44 9.72
CA LYS A 171 8.23 -34.80 11.02
C LYS A 171 8.73 -33.36 10.94
N ARG A 172 7.90 -32.41 11.37
CA ARG A 172 8.26 -30.99 11.40
C ARG A 172 9.44 -30.75 12.35
N THR A 173 10.30 -29.81 11.99
CA THR A 173 11.41 -29.35 12.85
C THR A 173 10.90 -28.57 14.07
N THR A 174 9.80 -27.84 13.89
CA THR A 174 9.07 -27.12 14.94
C THR A 174 7.59 -27.50 14.85
N GLU A 175 6.99 -27.90 15.97
CA GLU A 175 5.55 -28.21 15.99
C GLU A 175 4.72 -26.94 15.77
N LEU A 176 3.58 -27.08 15.10
CA LEU A 176 2.64 -25.97 14.93
C LEU A 176 1.83 -25.71 16.19
N ASP A 177 1.52 -24.45 16.48
CA ASP A 177 0.63 -24.07 17.57
C ASP A 177 -0.80 -24.58 17.33
N ASN A 178 -1.28 -24.47 16.09
CA ASN A 178 -2.57 -24.99 15.64
C ASN A 178 -2.38 -25.94 14.44
N ALA A 179 -3.01 -27.11 14.50
CA ALA A 179 -2.97 -28.10 13.42
C ALA A 179 -3.66 -27.58 12.15
N ASP A 180 -4.65 -26.69 12.28
CA ASP A 180 -5.39 -26.13 11.14
C ASP A 180 -4.52 -25.19 10.29
N ASP A 181 -3.39 -24.71 10.83
CA ASP A 181 -2.42 -23.89 10.10
C ASP A 181 -1.47 -24.73 9.23
N ALA A 182 -1.60 -26.06 9.26
CA ALA A 182 -0.72 -26.98 8.52
C ALA A 182 -0.68 -26.76 7.01
N ARG A 183 -1.71 -26.09 6.45
CA ARG A 183 -1.84 -25.75 5.03
C ARG A 183 -1.81 -24.24 4.75
N ARG A 184 -1.42 -23.41 5.73
CA ARG A 184 -1.37 -21.95 5.55
C ARG A 184 -0.01 -21.48 5.04
N HIS A 185 -0.03 -20.44 4.24
CA HIS A 185 1.17 -19.71 3.85
C HIS A 185 0.92 -18.20 3.81
N THR A 186 1.91 -17.42 4.25
CA THR A 186 1.82 -15.95 4.28
C THR A 186 2.43 -15.34 3.03
N PHE A 187 1.66 -14.50 2.35
CA PHE A 187 2.08 -13.79 1.14
C PHE A 187 2.11 -12.29 1.38
N ARG A 188 2.78 -11.57 0.47
CA ARG A 188 2.81 -10.11 0.42
C ARG A 188 2.64 -9.64 -1.02
N TRP A 189 1.76 -8.66 -1.23
CA TRP A 189 1.45 -8.07 -2.54
C TRP A 189 1.62 -6.55 -2.52
N TYR A 190 1.94 -5.97 -3.65
CA TYR A 190 1.97 -4.51 -3.83
C TYR A 190 0.60 -3.94 -4.21
N LEU A 191 0.41 -2.64 -4.03
CA LEU A 191 -0.74 -1.90 -4.57
C LEU A 191 -0.33 -0.94 -5.67
N LYS A 192 -1.03 -1.01 -6.80
CA LYS A 192 -0.75 -0.17 -7.97
C LYS A 192 -2.00 0.52 -8.50
N ARG A 193 -1.84 1.71 -9.06
CA ARG A 193 -2.85 2.38 -9.90
C ARG A 193 -2.21 2.82 -11.20
N GLN A 194 -2.79 2.45 -12.34
CA GLN A 194 -2.25 2.75 -13.68
C GLN A 194 -0.74 2.37 -13.80
N GLY A 195 -0.36 1.22 -13.24
CA GLY A 195 1.01 0.70 -13.27
C GLY A 195 1.99 1.34 -12.28
N SER A 196 1.61 2.38 -11.55
CA SER A 196 2.44 3.04 -10.55
C SER A 196 2.08 2.62 -9.14
N ASP A 197 3.09 2.50 -8.25
CA ASP A 197 2.86 2.23 -6.83
C ASP A 197 2.13 3.41 -6.18
N ILE A 198 1.25 3.11 -5.23
CA ILE A 198 0.47 4.15 -4.53
C ILE A 198 0.60 4.06 -3.01
N ALA A 199 0.46 5.21 -2.36
CA ALA A 199 0.28 5.32 -0.91
C ALA A 199 -1.23 5.36 -0.60
N LEU A 200 -1.73 4.38 0.16
CA LEU A 200 -3.08 4.43 0.73
C LEU A 200 -3.00 4.60 2.25
N ALA A 201 -3.86 5.46 2.80
CA ALA A 201 -3.98 5.68 4.23
C ALA A 201 -5.33 5.14 4.76
N ASN A 202 -5.31 4.53 5.95
CA ASN A 202 -6.48 4.18 6.77
C ASN A 202 -7.56 3.32 6.08
N GLN A 203 -7.19 2.13 5.61
CA GLN A 203 -8.15 1.13 5.11
C GLN A 203 -7.93 -0.25 5.74
N THR A 204 -9.01 -1.03 5.90
CA THR A 204 -8.94 -2.45 6.22
C THR A 204 -9.12 -3.28 4.96
N VAL A 205 -8.29 -4.32 4.81
CA VAL A 205 -8.37 -5.26 3.68
C VAL A 205 -8.79 -6.62 4.21
N GLU A 206 -9.73 -7.26 3.54
CA GLU A 206 -10.21 -8.60 3.87
C GLU A 206 -10.06 -9.53 2.67
N PHE A 207 -9.66 -10.76 2.95
CA PHE A 207 -9.60 -11.87 2.01
C PHE A 207 -10.75 -12.81 2.39
N VAL A 208 -11.80 -12.83 1.58
CA VAL A 208 -13.03 -13.57 1.85
C VAL A 208 -13.12 -14.81 0.96
N SER A 209 -13.20 -15.98 1.57
CA SER A 209 -13.45 -17.26 0.91
C SER A 209 -14.78 -17.86 1.41
N THR A 210 -15.19 -18.99 0.84
CA THR A 210 -16.33 -19.77 1.36
C THR A 210 -16.03 -20.48 2.68
N LEU A 211 -14.76 -20.55 3.10
CA LEU A 211 -14.33 -21.23 4.32
C LEU A 211 -14.01 -20.27 5.47
N GLU A 212 -13.48 -19.09 5.15
CA GLU A 212 -13.03 -18.12 6.13
C GLU A 212 -12.91 -16.69 5.56
N THR A 213 -12.81 -15.72 6.46
CA THR A 213 -12.39 -14.34 6.16
C THR A 213 -11.10 -14.04 6.91
N VAL A 214 -10.06 -13.62 6.18
CA VAL A 214 -8.76 -13.26 6.74
C VAL A 214 -8.53 -11.76 6.61
N GLN A 215 -8.18 -11.10 7.71
CA GLN A 215 -7.83 -9.69 7.67
C GLN A 215 -6.39 -9.50 7.19
N GLY A 216 -6.20 -8.69 6.15
CA GLY A 216 -4.90 -8.32 5.61
C GLY A 216 -4.24 -7.19 6.43
N SER A 217 -2.93 -7.30 6.63
CA SER A 217 -2.11 -6.25 7.22
C SER A 217 -1.55 -5.33 6.14
N VAL A 218 -1.79 -4.03 6.26
CA VAL A 218 -1.33 -3.00 5.30
C VAL A 218 -0.10 -2.31 5.86
N PHE A 219 0.97 -2.24 5.06
CA PHE A 219 2.22 -1.57 5.40
C PHE A 219 2.54 -0.51 4.35
N THR A 220 2.67 0.74 4.79
CA THR A 220 2.99 1.89 3.92
C THR A 220 4.32 2.51 4.34
N GLY A 221 5.27 2.59 3.42
CA GLY A 221 6.60 3.18 3.66
C GLY A 221 7.31 3.53 2.35
N SER A 222 8.11 4.59 2.33
CA SER A 222 8.91 5.01 1.16
C SER A 222 8.12 5.21 -0.15
N GLY A 223 6.84 5.59 -0.08
CA GLY A 223 5.98 5.77 -1.26
C GLY A 223 5.34 4.48 -1.80
N MET A 224 5.53 3.35 -1.12
CA MET A 224 5.03 2.04 -1.52
C MET A 224 4.09 1.47 -0.46
N THR A 225 2.98 0.86 -0.88
CA THR A 225 2.06 0.14 0.01
C THR A 225 2.09 -1.35 -0.32
N THR A 226 2.23 -2.17 0.72
CA THR A 226 2.13 -3.63 0.62
C THR A 226 1.03 -4.17 1.53
N ILE A 227 0.42 -5.28 1.11
CA ILE A 227 -0.57 -6.02 1.89
C ILE A 227 -0.02 -7.40 2.15
N SER A 228 -0.20 -7.90 3.38
CA SER A 228 0.18 -9.25 3.75
C SER A 228 -0.99 -9.99 4.39
N ALA A 229 -1.18 -11.25 4.00
CA ALA A 229 -2.19 -12.15 4.58
C ALA A 229 -1.71 -13.61 4.55
N SER A 230 -2.22 -14.42 5.49
CA SER A 230 -1.95 -15.86 5.58
C SER A 230 -3.15 -16.65 5.06
N LEU A 231 -2.97 -17.34 3.93
CA LEU A 231 -4.04 -17.98 3.17
C LEU A 231 -3.90 -19.51 3.21
N LEU A 232 -5.03 -20.22 3.18
CA LEU A 232 -5.05 -21.67 3.05
C LEU A 232 -4.72 -22.08 1.62
N GLU A 233 -3.94 -23.15 1.48
CA GLU A 233 -3.64 -23.74 0.18
C GLU A 233 -4.90 -24.27 -0.51
N ASP A 234 -4.98 -24.03 -1.82
CA ASP A 234 -6.05 -24.50 -2.69
C ASP A 234 -7.43 -23.96 -2.26
N VAL A 235 -7.48 -22.73 -1.73
CA VAL A 235 -8.70 -22.01 -1.38
C VAL A 235 -8.76 -20.69 -2.13
N ASP A 236 -9.94 -20.42 -2.69
CA ASP A 236 -10.25 -19.19 -3.42
C ASP A 236 -10.65 -18.05 -2.47
N TYR A 237 -9.99 -16.91 -2.60
CA TYR A 237 -10.30 -15.69 -1.87
C TYR A 237 -10.64 -14.54 -2.81
N MET A 238 -11.68 -13.79 -2.47
CA MET A 238 -11.92 -12.46 -3.00
C MET A 238 -11.26 -11.42 -2.10
N VAL A 239 -10.63 -10.41 -2.71
CA VAL A 239 -9.98 -9.32 -1.96
C VAL A 239 -10.91 -8.13 -1.88
N ILE A 240 -11.25 -7.72 -0.67
CA ILE A 240 -12.24 -6.67 -0.40
C ILE A 240 -11.61 -5.56 0.44
N TYR A 241 -11.76 -4.32 -0.01
CA TYR A 241 -11.32 -3.13 0.73
C TYR A 241 -12.51 -2.51 1.44
N LYS A 242 -12.31 -2.12 2.69
CA LYS A 242 -13.32 -1.42 3.50
C LYS A 242 -12.80 -0.03 3.86
N SER A 243 -13.59 0.98 3.48
CA SER A 243 -13.42 2.35 3.95
C SER A 243 -14.05 2.53 5.34
N PRO A 244 -13.71 3.61 6.06
CA PRO A 244 -14.39 3.97 7.31
C PRO A 244 -15.92 4.15 7.17
N SER A 245 -16.43 4.39 5.96
CA SER A 245 -17.87 4.53 5.64
C SER A 245 -18.56 3.25 5.14
N GLY A 246 -17.83 2.13 4.97
CA GLY A 246 -18.37 0.87 4.45
C GLY A 246 -17.49 0.19 3.39
N VAL A 247 -17.97 -0.90 2.79
CA VAL A 247 -17.25 -1.63 1.71
C VAL A 247 -17.05 -0.69 0.51
N THR A 248 -15.79 -0.53 0.10
CA THR A 248 -15.41 0.25 -1.08
C THR A 248 -14.54 -0.65 -1.91
N LEU A 249 -15.05 -1.19 -3.04
CA LEU A 249 -14.23 -2.03 -3.91
C LEU A 249 -13.20 -1.16 -4.65
N GLY A 250 -12.15 -0.75 -3.96
CA GLY A 250 -11.03 -0.03 -4.56
C GLY A 250 -10.06 -0.93 -5.32
N VAL A 251 -10.36 -2.21 -5.53
CA VAL A 251 -9.51 -3.16 -6.26
C VAL A 251 -10.35 -4.01 -7.21
N GLU A 252 -9.76 -4.34 -8.35
CA GLU A 252 -10.36 -5.21 -9.37
C GLU A 252 -10.78 -6.56 -8.75
N PRO A 253 -12.07 -6.96 -8.85
CA PRO A 253 -12.56 -8.17 -8.20
C PRO A 253 -12.16 -9.43 -8.97
N SER A 254 -11.10 -10.11 -8.51
CA SER A 254 -10.61 -11.37 -9.08
C SER A 254 -10.37 -12.43 -7.99
N PRO A 255 -10.72 -13.71 -8.21
CA PRO A 255 -10.44 -14.78 -7.26
C PRO A 255 -8.95 -15.12 -7.23
N ILE A 256 -8.33 -15.00 -6.07
CA ILE A 256 -6.96 -15.45 -5.85
C ILE A 256 -6.93 -16.81 -5.17
N VAL A 257 -6.02 -17.67 -5.61
CA VAL A 257 -5.77 -18.99 -5.01
C VAL A 257 -4.28 -19.18 -4.75
N TYR A 258 -3.94 -19.59 -3.53
CA TYR A 258 -2.60 -20.09 -3.24
C TYR A 258 -2.47 -21.53 -3.75
N LYS A 259 -1.48 -21.77 -4.63
CA LYS A 259 -1.08 -23.12 -5.05
C LYS A 259 0.38 -23.35 -4.67
N ASP A 260 0.63 -24.49 -4.05
CA ASP A 260 1.97 -25.06 -3.89
C ASP A 260 2.16 -26.15 -4.96
N LYS A 261 3.36 -26.18 -5.54
CA LYS A 261 3.80 -27.05 -6.63
C LYS A 261 5.06 -27.82 -6.22
N SER A 262 5.27 -28.04 -4.92
CA SER A 262 6.42 -28.77 -4.36
C SER A 262 6.52 -30.23 -4.81
N GLU A 263 5.45 -30.78 -5.39
CA GLU A 263 5.45 -32.06 -6.10
C GLU A 263 6.20 -32.01 -7.44
N TYR A 264 6.51 -30.82 -7.96
CA TYR A 264 7.29 -30.66 -9.18
C TYR A 264 8.79 -30.83 -8.89
N PRO A 265 9.57 -31.41 -9.83
CA PRO A 265 11.02 -31.57 -9.64
C PRO A 265 11.72 -30.22 -9.35
N SER A 266 12.67 -30.21 -8.42
CA SER A 266 13.35 -28.99 -7.92
C SER A 266 13.98 -28.14 -9.02
N GLN A 267 14.41 -28.74 -10.13
CA GLN A 267 14.94 -28.06 -11.32
C GLN A 267 13.96 -27.08 -12.00
N TYR A 268 12.68 -27.08 -11.63
CA TYR A 268 11.67 -26.16 -12.15
C TYR A 268 11.43 -24.93 -11.26
N SER A 269 12.02 -24.90 -10.06
CA SER A 269 11.96 -23.72 -9.17
C SER A 269 12.56 -22.46 -9.81
N ASP A 270 13.42 -22.63 -10.81
CA ASP A 270 14.00 -21.54 -11.62
C ASP A 270 13.01 -20.90 -12.60
N TYR A 271 11.95 -21.63 -13.01
CA TYR A 271 10.97 -21.16 -14.00
C TYR A 271 9.64 -20.76 -13.37
N TRP A 272 9.25 -21.43 -12.28
CA TRP A 272 7.99 -21.19 -11.59
C TRP A 272 8.21 -21.18 -10.08
N PRO A 273 7.71 -20.17 -9.36
CA PRO A 273 7.77 -20.19 -7.90
C PRO A 273 6.97 -21.40 -7.39
N VAL A 274 7.63 -22.20 -6.55
CA VAL A 274 7.08 -23.44 -6.01
C VAL A 274 5.82 -23.18 -5.19
N ALA A 275 5.74 -22.08 -4.45
CA ALA A 275 4.55 -21.65 -3.72
C ALA A 275 4.20 -20.21 -4.09
N SER A 276 3.02 -19.98 -4.68
CA SER A 276 2.59 -18.62 -5.05
C SER A 276 1.08 -18.48 -5.16
N THR A 277 0.62 -17.24 -5.25
CA THR A 277 -0.78 -16.91 -5.50
C THR A 277 -1.03 -16.67 -6.97
N TYR A 278 -2.18 -17.16 -7.44
CA TYR A 278 -2.59 -17.08 -8.83
C TYR A 278 -4.03 -16.57 -8.94
N ASP A 279 -4.35 -15.92 -10.03
CA ASP A 279 -5.74 -15.67 -10.43
C ASP A 279 -6.35 -17.00 -10.86
N HIS A 280 -7.39 -17.46 -10.15
CA HIS A 280 -8.00 -18.75 -10.42
C HIS A 280 -8.89 -18.72 -11.67
N ARG A 281 -9.12 -17.59 -12.34
CA ARG A 281 -9.81 -17.57 -13.65
C ARG A 281 -8.88 -18.05 -14.76
N CYS A 282 -7.62 -17.62 -14.74
CA CYS A 282 -6.70 -17.74 -15.88
C CYS A 282 -5.32 -18.36 -15.57
N CYS A 283 -5.03 -18.65 -14.29
CA CYS A 283 -3.75 -19.18 -13.80
C CYS A 283 -2.56 -18.22 -13.86
N GLN A 284 -2.78 -16.92 -14.05
CA GLN A 284 -1.69 -15.94 -14.00
C GLN A 284 -1.23 -15.70 -12.56
N GLN A 285 0.07 -15.47 -12.36
CA GLN A 285 0.61 -15.20 -11.03
C GLN A 285 0.24 -13.79 -10.56
N VAL A 286 -0.22 -13.68 -9.31
CA VAL A 286 -0.60 -12.40 -8.69
C VAL A 286 0.51 -11.93 -7.77
N THR A 287 1.12 -10.78 -8.10
CA THR A 287 2.18 -10.12 -7.30
C THR A 287 1.79 -8.72 -6.79
N TYR A 288 0.72 -8.16 -7.32
CA TYR A 288 0.14 -6.87 -6.93
C TYR A 288 -1.36 -6.86 -7.19
N PHE A 289 -2.07 -5.91 -6.56
CA PHE A 289 -3.47 -5.62 -6.84
C PHE A 289 -3.59 -4.25 -7.51
N ASN A 290 -4.42 -4.18 -8.57
CA ASN A 290 -4.78 -2.93 -9.23
C ASN A 290 -5.89 -2.22 -8.47
N VAL A 291 -5.65 -0.95 -8.15
CA VAL A 291 -6.57 -0.08 -7.45
C VAL A 291 -7.35 0.77 -8.46
N ILE A 292 -8.67 0.67 -8.44
CA ILE A 292 -9.59 1.40 -9.32
C ILE A 292 -10.42 2.42 -8.53
N GLY A 293 -10.81 3.52 -9.18
CA GLY A 293 -11.67 4.54 -8.57
C GLY A 293 -13.07 4.00 -8.27
N GLN A 294 -13.76 4.52 -7.26
CA GLN A 294 -15.10 4.03 -6.90
C GLN A 294 -16.13 4.17 -8.04
N SER A 295 -15.99 5.22 -8.86
CA SER A 295 -16.80 5.45 -10.07
C SER A 295 -16.45 4.53 -11.23
N GLU A 296 -15.30 3.85 -11.19
CA GLU A 296 -14.79 2.93 -12.22
C GLU A 296 -15.20 1.48 -11.91
N ILE A 297 -15.78 1.21 -10.74
CA ILE A 297 -16.25 -0.12 -10.34
C ILE A 297 -17.51 -0.48 -11.14
N GLY A 298 -17.40 -1.50 -11.99
CA GLY A 298 -18.53 -2.03 -12.75
C GLY A 298 -18.66 -1.49 -14.18
N SER A 299 -17.85 -0.50 -14.56
CA SER A 299 -17.79 -0.04 -15.95
C SER A 299 -17.16 -1.06 -16.91
N THR A 300 -16.60 -2.15 -16.39
CA THR A 300 -15.97 -3.26 -17.12
C THR A 300 -16.59 -4.62 -16.81
N TRP A 301 -17.68 -4.70 -16.02
CA TRP A 301 -18.22 -5.99 -15.61
C TRP A 301 -18.94 -6.68 -16.76
N ASP A 302 -18.29 -7.70 -17.32
CA ASP A 302 -18.89 -8.60 -18.29
C ASP A 302 -19.88 -9.57 -17.62
N SER A 303 -20.98 -9.85 -18.29
CA SER A 303 -21.85 -10.97 -17.96
C SER A 303 -21.30 -12.24 -18.60
N ILE A 304 -21.37 -13.37 -17.92
CA ILE A 304 -21.04 -14.66 -18.51
C ILE A 304 -22.25 -15.59 -18.49
N LYS A 305 -22.41 -16.37 -19.57
CA LYS A 305 -23.50 -17.32 -19.74
C LYS A 305 -23.02 -18.74 -19.50
N THR A 306 -23.92 -19.57 -18.99
CA THR A 306 -23.71 -21.01 -18.97
C THR A 306 -23.68 -21.59 -20.38
N ASP A 307 -23.01 -22.73 -20.51
CA ASP A 307 -22.95 -23.55 -21.72
C ASP A 307 -24.33 -23.88 -22.31
N ASP A 308 -25.35 -24.08 -21.48
CA ASP A 308 -26.74 -24.30 -21.89
C ASP A 308 -27.52 -23.01 -22.23
N GLY A 309 -26.95 -21.84 -21.96
CA GLY A 309 -27.55 -20.52 -22.17
C GLY A 309 -28.70 -20.15 -21.23
N ASN A 310 -29.07 -21.00 -20.28
CA ASN A 310 -30.21 -20.77 -19.39
C ASN A 310 -29.88 -19.88 -18.19
N THR A 311 -28.58 -19.71 -17.89
CA THR A 311 -28.14 -18.91 -16.75
C THR A 311 -27.18 -17.81 -17.22
N VAL A 312 -27.41 -16.58 -16.77
CA VAL A 312 -26.45 -15.47 -16.88
C VAL A 312 -25.98 -15.14 -15.47
N VAL A 313 -24.68 -14.99 -15.29
CA VAL A 313 -24.06 -14.57 -14.04
C VAL A 313 -23.32 -13.26 -14.25
N GLU A 314 -23.53 -12.33 -13.32
CA GLU A 314 -22.88 -11.03 -13.27
C GLU A 314 -22.39 -10.77 -11.84
N GLY A 315 -21.40 -9.89 -11.66
CA GLY A 315 -20.96 -9.43 -10.34
C GLY A 315 -19.45 -9.42 -10.13
N MET A 316 -18.67 -9.95 -11.08
CA MET A 316 -17.22 -9.79 -11.10
C MET A 316 -16.73 -9.65 -12.54
N ASP A 317 -15.46 -9.29 -12.70
CA ASP A 317 -14.82 -9.33 -14.01
C ASP A 317 -14.59 -10.82 -14.38
N PHE A 318 -15.15 -11.28 -15.49
CA PHE A 318 -14.93 -12.64 -16.02
C PHE A 318 -13.90 -12.65 -17.16
N THR A 319 -13.39 -11.48 -17.52
CA THR A 319 -12.53 -11.17 -18.65
C THR A 319 -11.07 -11.24 -18.19
N ASP A 320 -10.21 -11.87 -19.01
CA ASP A 320 -8.76 -11.70 -18.91
C ASP A 320 -8.26 -11.25 -20.29
N GLU A 321 -8.28 -9.94 -20.52
CA GLU A 321 -7.81 -9.34 -21.76
C GLU A 321 -6.32 -9.62 -22.02
N GLN A 322 -5.52 -9.91 -20.98
CA GLN A 322 -4.09 -10.17 -21.13
C GLN A 322 -3.78 -11.58 -21.63
N SER A 323 -4.54 -12.60 -21.21
CA SER A 323 -4.34 -13.98 -21.70
C SER A 323 -5.31 -14.42 -22.79
N GLY A 324 -6.43 -13.71 -22.97
CA GLY A 324 -7.52 -14.12 -23.86
C GLY A 324 -8.26 -15.38 -23.40
N ARG A 325 -8.05 -15.83 -22.16
CA ARG A 325 -8.69 -17.02 -21.58
C ARG A 325 -9.88 -16.61 -20.71
N TYR A 326 -10.95 -17.37 -20.81
CA TYR A 326 -12.17 -17.15 -20.05
C TYR A 326 -12.50 -18.39 -19.20
N PRO A 327 -13.05 -18.21 -18.00
CA PRO A 327 -13.70 -19.31 -17.30
C PRO A 327 -14.94 -19.76 -18.09
N THR A 328 -15.38 -21.01 -17.89
CA THR A 328 -16.67 -21.50 -18.40
C THR A 328 -17.66 -21.63 -17.26
N LEU A 329 -18.95 -21.44 -17.55
CA LEU A 329 -20.01 -21.71 -16.58
C LEU A 329 -20.84 -22.91 -17.00
N HIS A 330 -21.15 -23.75 -16.03
CA HIS A 330 -21.97 -24.94 -16.20
C HIS A 330 -23.13 -24.90 -15.21
N THR A 331 -24.33 -25.22 -15.68
CA THR A 331 -25.50 -25.42 -14.82
C THR A 331 -25.97 -26.86 -14.91
N GLN A 332 -26.33 -27.45 -13.76
CA GLN A 332 -26.97 -28.75 -13.69
C GLN A 332 -28.20 -28.72 -12.78
N THR A 333 -29.31 -29.25 -13.28
CA THR A 333 -30.48 -29.57 -12.45
C THR A 333 -30.21 -30.81 -11.61
N LEU A 334 -30.30 -30.68 -10.29
CA LEU A 334 -30.05 -31.78 -9.35
C LEU A 334 -31.36 -32.48 -8.97
N ASN A 335 -31.35 -33.81 -9.03
CA ASN A 335 -32.43 -34.66 -8.51
C ASN A 335 -32.25 -34.88 -7.00
N GLN A 336 -32.42 -33.83 -6.20
CA GLN A 336 -32.26 -33.86 -4.75
C GLN A 336 -33.57 -33.60 -4.03
N GLU A 337 -34.01 -34.55 -3.20
CA GLU A 337 -35.17 -34.34 -2.33
C GLU A 337 -34.81 -33.45 -1.13
N ILE A 338 -35.60 -32.39 -0.94
CA ILE A 338 -35.46 -31.47 0.19
C ILE A 338 -36.57 -31.73 1.20
N ALA A 339 -36.19 -32.23 2.38
CA ALA A 339 -37.14 -32.68 3.40
C ALA A 339 -38.17 -31.59 3.80
N SER A 340 -37.75 -30.33 3.90
CA SER A 340 -38.62 -29.20 4.24
C SER A 340 -39.61 -28.80 3.15
N LEU A 341 -39.39 -29.24 1.90
CA LEU A 341 -40.25 -28.97 0.74
C LEU A 341 -41.00 -30.22 0.25
N THR A 342 -41.12 -31.25 1.10
CA THR A 342 -41.84 -32.49 0.76
C THR A 342 -43.27 -32.18 0.28
N GLY A 343 -43.59 -32.59 -0.95
CA GLY A 343 -44.90 -32.37 -1.57
C GLY A 343 -45.08 -31.01 -2.27
N SER A 344 -44.06 -30.14 -2.23
CA SER A 344 -44.01 -28.90 -3.02
C SER A 344 -43.38 -29.16 -4.39
N ASP A 345 -43.66 -28.29 -5.35
CA ASP A 345 -43.04 -28.29 -6.68
C ASP A 345 -41.81 -27.36 -6.66
N TYR A 346 -40.63 -27.85 -7.03
CA TYR A 346 -39.39 -27.07 -6.99
C TYR A 346 -38.33 -27.64 -7.94
N THR A 347 -37.34 -26.81 -8.27
CA THR A 347 -36.13 -27.22 -8.99
C THR A 347 -34.89 -26.83 -8.21
N VAL A 348 -33.85 -27.67 -8.23
CA VAL A 348 -32.54 -27.39 -7.63
C VAL A 348 -31.51 -27.23 -8.74
N TYR A 349 -30.87 -26.06 -8.82
CA TYR A 349 -29.84 -25.73 -9.79
C TYR A 349 -28.47 -25.61 -9.13
N SER A 350 -27.47 -26.26 -9.72
CA SER A 350 -26.07 -26.11 -9.33
C SER A 350 -25.33 -25.36 -10.43
N ILE A 351 -24.83 -24.17 -10.12
CA ILE A 351 -24.07 -23.32 -11.03
C ILE A 351 -22.60 -23.46 -10.66
N LYS A 352 -21.72 -23.76 -11.62
CA LYS A 352 -20.28 -23.94 -11.41
C LYS A 352 -19.49 -23.14 -12.44
N ALA A 353 -18.62 -22.25 -11.96
CA ALA A 353 -17.63 -21.56 -12.77
C ALA A 353 -16.31 -22.34 -12.75
N MET A 354 -15.77 -22.66 -13.94
CA MET A 354 -14.60 -23.52 -14.12
C MET A 354 -13.44 -22.73 -14.74
N ASN A 355 -12.25 -22.92 -14.17
CA ASN A 355 -10.99 -22.61 -14.83
C ASN A 355 -10.70 -23.66 -15.91
N THR A 356 -10.70 -23.25 -17.17
CA THR A 356 -10.49 -24.11 -18.34
C THR A 356 -9.07 -24.66 -18.47
N ALA A 357 -8.07 -24.02 -17.86
CA ALA A 357 -6.68 -24.47 -17.90
C ALA A 357 -6.34 -25.53 -16.83
N ARG A 358 -7.11 -25.58 -15.73
CA ARG A 358 -6.93 -26.56 -14.64
C ARG A 358 -8.00 -27.64 -14.63
N SER A 359 -9.13 -27.39 -15.30
CA SER A 359 -10.36 -28.17 -15.17
C SER A 359 -10.75 -28.28 -13.69
N GLU A 360 -10.78 -27.13 -13.02
CA GLU A 360 -11.08 -26.95 -11.60
C GLU A 360 -12.18 -25.89 -11.49
N THR A 361 -13.17 -26.13 -10.64
CA THR A 361 -14.15 -25.10 -10.24
C THR A 361 -13.42 -24.04 -9.40
N PHE A 362 -13.81 -22.77 -9.48
CA PHE A 362 -13.43 -21.78 -8.47
C PHE A 362 -14.66 -21.28 -7.72
N LYS A 363 -14.50 -21.10 -6.40
CA LYS A 363 -15.59 -20.73 -5.48
C LYS A 363 -15.35 -19.38 -4.86
N VAL A 364 -16.28 -18.46 -5.06
CA VAL A 364 -16.11 -17.08 -4.58
C VAL A 364 -17.22 -16.68 -3.64
N ALA A 365 -16.87 -15.83 -2.68
CA ALA A 365 -17.77 -15.32 -1.65
C ALA A 365 -17.40 -13.87 -1.31
N GLY A 366 -18.29 -13.19 -0.58
CA GLY A 366 -18.02 -11.85 -0.05
C GLY A 366 -18.50 -10.70 -0.92
N MET A 367 -19.14 -11.00 -2.06
CA MET A 367 -19.75 -10.01 -2.94
C MET A 367 -21.10 -10.48 -3.47
N ASP A 368 -21.84 -9.58 -4.12
CA ASP A 368 -23.13 -9.88 -4.73
C ASP A 368 -22.97 -10.40 -6.16
N PHE A 369 -23.48 -11.60 -6.41
CA PHE A 369 -23.58 -12.19 -7.75
C PHE A 369 -25.04 -12.18 -8.19
N LYS A 370 -25.32 -11.50 -9.30
CA LYS A 370 -26.65 -11.47 -9.89
C LYS A 370 -26.79 -12.66 -10.84
N ILE A 371 -27.86 -13.42 -10.63
CA ILE A 371 -28.18 -14.60 -11.42
C ILE A 371 -29.49 -14.33 -12.15
N THR A 372 -29.45 -14.45 -13.48
CA THR A 372 -30.64 -14.53 -14.32
C THR A 372 -30.81 -15.97 -14.79
N GLN A 373 -31.85 -16.65 -14.31
CA GLN A 373 -32.15 -18.04 -14.59
C GLN A 373 -33.45 -18.15 -15.40
N THR A 374 -33.39 -18.83 -16.54
CA THR A 374 -34.59 -19.26 -17.27
C THR A 374 -35.15 -20.53 -16.62
N ILE A 375 -36.45 -20.54 -16.32
CA ILE A 375 -37.18 -21.67 -15.72
C ILE A 375 -38.15 -22.32 -16.73
N ASP A 376 -38.76 -23.44 -16.35
CA ASP A 376 -39.78 -24.11 -17.17
C ASP A 376 -41.00 -23.23 -17.39
N SER A 377 -41.53 -23.24 -18.63
CA SER A 377 -42.61 -22.35 -19.02
C SER A 377 -43.91 -22.56 -18.24
N GLY A 378 -44.54 -21.45 -17.84
CA GLY A 378 -45.83 -21.45 -17.13
C GLY A 378 -45.74 -21.77 -15.64
N LYS A 379 -44.54 -21.81 -15.06
CA LYS A 379 -44.31 -21.91 -13.62
C LYS A 379 -44.36 -20.53 -12.96
N THR A 380 -44.94 -20.44 -11.76
CA THR A 380 -44.92 -19.22 -10.94
C THR A 380 -44.01 -19.46 -9.75
N VAL A 381 -42.98 -18.62 -9.55
CA VAL A 381 -42.04 -18.75 -8.44
C VAL A 381 -42.67 -18.26 -7.15
N LYS A 382 -42.59 -19.09 -6.12
CA LYS A 382 -43.02 -18.79 -4.75
C LYS A 382 -41.88 -18.21 -3.92
N ALA A 383 -40.70 -18.82 -4.01
CA ALA A 383 -39.51 -18.41 -3.25
C ALA A 383 -38.23 -18.97 -3.89
N VAL A 384 -37.11 -18.29 -3.62
CA VAL A 384 -35.77 -18.73 -4.02
C VAL A 384 -34.92 -18.90 -2.77
N TYR A 385 -34.14 -19.99 -2.71
CA TYR A 385 -33.32 -20.35 -1.56
C TYR A 385 -31.91 -20.75 -1.99
N GLU A 386 -30.93 -20.58 -1.11
CA GLU A 386 -29.66 -21.30 -1.14
C GLU A 386 -29.78 -22.60 -0.32
N LEU A 387 -29.29 -23.71 -0.88
CA LEU A 387 -29.24 -25.00 -0.20
C LEU A 387 -27.90 -25.14 0.57
N ASN A 388 -27.98 -25.21 1.89
CA ASN A 388 -26.81 -25.41 2.73
C ASN A 388 -26.37 -26.88 2.74
N SER A 389 -25.11 -27.12 3.11
CA SER A 389 -24.51 -28.47 3.12
C SER A 389 -25.18 -29.46 4.08
N ASP A 390 -25.88 -28.97 5.11
CA ASP A 390 -26.67 -29.78 6.05
C ASP A 390 -28.09 -30.09 5.53
N GLY A 391 -28.45 -29.62 4.33
CA GLY A 391 -29.76 -29.79 3.71
C GLY A 391 -30.80 -28.74 4.13
N SER A 392 -30.43 -27.76 4.97
CA SER A 392 -31.30 -26.63 5.30
C SER A 392 -31.37 -25.59 4.17
N LEU A 393 -32.44 -24.79 4.16
CA LEU A 393 -32.65 -23.72 3.17
C LEU A 393 -32.45 -22.34 3.78
N SER A 394 -31.67 -21.50 3.11
CA SER A 394 -31.55 -20.07 3.39
C SER A 394 -32.32 -19.30 2.33
N GLN A 395 -33.46 -18.71 2.70
CA GLN A 395 -34.27 -17.95 1.75
C GLN A 395 -33.55 -16.66 1.34
N LEU A 396 -33.57 -16.34 0.04
CA LEU A 396 -33.05 -15.08 -0.49
C LEU A 396 -34.09 -13.96 -0.32
N ASP A 397 -33.63 -12.76 0.04
CA ASP A 397 -34.49 -11.65 0.46
C ASP A 397 -35.45 -11.16 -0.63
N THR A 398 -35.02 -11.20 -1.90
CA THR A 398 -35.82 -10.75 -3.05
C THR A 398 -35.46 -11.51 -4.33
N PHE A 399 -36.47 -11.80 -5.15
CA PHE A 399 -36.30 -12.22 -6.55
C PHE A 399 -37.35 -11.51 -7.41
N THR A 400 -37.10 -11.43 -8.72
CA THR A 400 -38.06 -10.92 -9.70
C THR A 400 -38.33 -11.99 -10.74
N GLN A 401 -39.58 -12.15 -11.15
CA GLN A 401 -39.94 -13.01 -12.28
C GLN A 401 -40.62 -12.17 -13.36
N VAL A 402 -40.13 -12.27 -14.60
CA VAL A 402 -40.78 -11.76 -15.81
C VAL A 402 -40.87 -12.93 -16.77
N ASP A 403 -42.09 -13.34 -17.11
CA ASP A 403 -42.37 -14.57 -17.86
C ASP A 403 -41.62 -15.77 -17.25
N ASP A 404 -40.80 -16.45 -18.05
CA ASP A 404 -40.03 -17.62 -17.66
C ASP A 404 -38.62 -17.25 -17.16
N THR A 405 -38.34 -15.97 -16.91
CA THR A 405 -37.04 -15.48 -16.44
C THR A 405 -37.12 -15.04 -14.98
N VAL A 406 -36.25 -15.63 -14.16
CA VAL A 406 -36.13 -15.33 -12.73
C VAL A 406 -34.79 -14.66 -12.47
N LYS A 407 -34.78 -13.49 -11.84
CA LYS A 407 -33.57 -12.80 -11.39
C LYS A 407 -33.49 -12.78 -9.88
N PHE A 408 -32.31 -13.09 -9.35
CA PHE A 408 -32.03 -13.04 -7.91
C PHE A 408 -30.55 -12.75 -7.68
N THR A 409 -30.19 -12.40 -6.44
CA THR A 409 -28.80 -12.14 -6.05
C THR A 409 -28.38 -13.13 -4.98
N THR A 410 -27.19 -13.72 -5.13
CA THR A 410 -26.55 -14.61 -4.13
C THR A 410 -25.22 -14.01 -3.67
N LYS A 411 -24.77 -14.38 -2.48
CA LYS A 411 -23.47 -13.95 -1.91
C LYS A 411 -22.30 -14.85 -2.30
N THR A 412 -22.57 -15.94 -3.03
CA THR A 412 -21.56 -16.92 -3.44
C THR A 412 -21.75 -17.38 -4.87
N LEU A 413 -20.68 -17.75 -5.56
CA LEU A 413 -20.72 -18.44 -6.85
C LEU A 413 -19.97 -19.76 -6.74
N SER A 414 -20.49 -20.80 -7.40
CA SER A 414 -19.97 -22.18 -7.38
C SER A 414 -20.02 -22.92 -6.05
N ASP A 415 -20.49 -22.31 -4.96
CA ASP A 415 -20.53 -22.94 -3.64
C ASP A 415 -21.84 -23.69 -3.38
N LYS A 416 -22.95 -22.96 -3.27
CA LYS A 416 -24.26 -23.51 -2.88
C LYS A 416 -25.21 -23.66 -4.07
N PRO A 417 -25.93 -24.80 -4.19
CA PRO A 417 -27.05 -24.90 -5.12
C PRO A 417 -28.17 -23.92 -4.77
N VAL A 418 -28.89 -23.47 -5.80
CA VAL A 418 -30.08 -22.63 -5.68
C VAL A 418 -31.33 -23.49 -5.82
N VAL A 419 -32.33 -23.23 -4.98
CA VAL A 419 -33.64 -23.90 -5.03
C VAL A 419 -34.69 -22.88 -5.41
N ILE A 420 -35.45 -23.16 -6.47
CA ILE A 420 -36.60 -22.36 -6.90
C ILE A 420 -37.86 -23.16 -6.60
N GLU A 421 -38.66 -22.70 -5.64
CA GLU A 421 -39.95 -23.29 -5.28
C GLU A 421 -41.07 -22.63 -6.07
N TYR A 422 -42.01 -23.43 -6.59
CA TYR A 422 -43.12 -22.97 -7.42
C TYR A 422 -44.47 -23.04 -6.68
N THR A 423 -45.43 -22.24 -7.15
CA THR A 423 -46.83 -22.29 -6.70
C THR A 423 -47.80 -22.33 -7.88
N THR A 424 -49.02 -22.81 -7.61
CA THR A 424 -50.17 -22.73 -8.51
C THR A 424 -51.11 -21.56 -8.19
N ASP A 425 -50.83 -20.84 -7.11
CA ASP A 425 -51.55 -19.61 -6.77
C ASP A 425 -51.29 -18.54 -7.84
N ALA A 426 -52.25 -17.61 -8.03
CA ALA A 426 -52.02 -16.44 -8.89
C ALA A 426 -50.70 -15.75 -8.51
N PRO A 427 -49.94 -15.17 -9.47
CA PRO A 427 -48.62 -14.60 -9.20
C PRO A 427 -48.67 -13.73 -7.95
N ALA A 428 -47.67 -13.89 -7.08
CA ALA A 428 -47.55 -13.13 -5.85
C ALA A 428 -47.83 -11.67 -6.20
N VAL A 429 -48.85 -11.08 -5.56
CA VAL A 429 -49.24 -9.70 -5.79
C VAL A 429 -47.98 -8.85 -5.81
N ASN A 430 -47.77 -7.96 -6.77
CA ASN A 430 -46.47 -7.32 -7.04
C ASN A 430 -45.99 -6.46 -5.86
N ARG A 431 -45.48 -7.07 -4.80
CA ARG A 431 -45.09 -6.39 -3.56
C ARG A 431 -43.74 -5.71 -3.67
N VAL A 432 -43.04 -5.81 -4.80
CA VAL A 432 -41.74 -5.20 -5.02
C VAL A 432 -41.80 -4.33 -6.27
N LEU A 433 -41.54 -3.04 -6.11
CA LEU A 433 -41.26 -2.14 -7.21
C LEU A 433 -39.79 -2.30 -7.60
N ASN A 434 -39.51 -2.73 -8.83
CA ASN A 434 -38.17 -2.82 -9.39
C ASN A 434 -38.01 -1.70 -10.40
N VAL A 435 -36.90 -0.98 -10.30
CA VAL A 435 -36.59 0.16 -11.15
C VAL A 435 -35.20 -0.02 -11.75
N LYS A 436 -35.11 0.07 -13.07
CA LYS A 436 -33.85 0.21 -13.81
C LYS A 436 -33.70 1.65 -14.29
N VAL A 437 -32.62 2.30 -13.87
CA VAL A 437 -32.26 3.65 -14.27
C VAL A 437 -31.26 3.58 -15.40
N VAL A 438 -31.59 4.21 -16.52
CA VAL A 438 -30.73 4.31 -17.69
C VAL A 438 -30.53 5.75 -18.11
N ASP A 439 -29.45 6.03 -18.83
CA ASP A 439 -29.25 7.31 -19.51
C ASP A 439 -30.04 7.37 -20.84
N GLU A 440 -29.87 8.48 -21.56
CA GLU A 440 -30.51 8.76 -22.85
C GLU A 440 -30.11 7.77 -23.96
N GLU A 441 -28.97 7.10 -23.81
CA GLU A 441 -28.44 6.09 -24.72
C GLU A 441 -28.87 4.66 -24.31
N GLY A 442 -29.52 4.52 -23.16
CA GLY A 442 -29.97 3.24 -22.60
C GLY A 442 -28.94 2.54 -21.72
N ASN A 443 -27.81 3.18 -21.40
CA ASN A 443 -26.79 2.63 -20.50
C ASN A 443 -27.25 2.74 -19.04
N ALA A 444 -26.90 1.75 -18.22
CA ALA A 444 -27.23 1.74 -16.79
C ALA A 444 -26.58 2.89 -16.00
N VAL A 445 -27.31 3.52 -15.08
CA VAL A 445 -26.81 4.65 -14.26
C VAL A 445 -26.78 4.31 -12.77
N ARG A 446 -25.58 4.06 -12.24
CA ARG A 446 -25.29 3.72 -10.83
C ARG A 446 -25.41 4.92 -9.88
N GLY A 447 -25.78 4.65 -8.63
CA GLY A 447 -25.76 5.61 -7.53
C GLY A 447 -26.90 6.62 -7.54
N THR A 448 -27.85 6.47 -8.47
CA THR A 448 -29.02 7.32 -8.58
C THR A 448 -29.96 7.02 -7.41
N GLN A 449 -30.18 8.00 -6.54
CA GLN A 449 -31.24 7.92 -5.54
C GLN A 449 -32.56 8.38 -6.15
N LEU A 450 -33.57 7.52 -6.03
CA LEU A 450 -34.94 7.79 -6.48
C LEU A 450 -35.87 7.95 -5.28
N VAL A 451 -37.00 8.60 -5.52
CA VAL A 451 -38.08 8.79 -4.55
C VAL A 451 -39.42 8.62 -5.23
N LEU A 452 -40.33 7.90 -4.58
CA LEU A 452 -41.76 7.94 -4.90
C LEU A 452 -42.37 9.13 -4.15
N ARG A 453 -42.73 10.16 -4.89
CA ARG A 453 -43.36 11.37 -4.35
C ARG A 453 -44.87 11.18 -4.28
N TYR A 454 -45.44 11.36 -3.08
CA TYR A 454 -46.89 11.32 -2.89
C TYR A 454 -47.54 12.64 -3.34
N PRO A 455 -48.72 12.64 -3.99
CA PRO A 455 -49.40 13.86 -4.42
C PRO A 455 -49.89 14.70 -3.22
N GLY A 456 -49.30 15.87 -3.03
CA GLY A 456 -49.63 16.84 -1.97
C GLY A 456 -48.38 17.27 -1.20
N ASP A 457 -48.33 18.52 -0.72
CA ASP A 457 -47.15 19.19 -0.11
C ASP A 457 -46.67 18.60 1.24
N LYS A 458 -46.71 17.28 1.42
CA LYS A 458 -46.33 16.56 2.63
C LYS A 458 -45.19 15.61 2.34
N GLU A 459 -43.97 16.13 2.40
CA GLU A 459 -42.73 15.37 2.19
C GLU A 459 -42.60 14.14 3.10
N GLU A 460 -43.25 14.13 4.26
CA GLU A 460 -43.32 13.00 5.20
C GLU A 460 -43.89 11.70 4.61
N ASN A 461 -44.61 11.78 3.49
CA ASN A 461 -45.22 10.62 2.83
C ASN A 461 -44.43 10.09 1.63
N ASN A 462 -43.28 10.70 1.32
CA ASN A 462 -42.42 10.26 0.23
C ASN A 462 -41.65 9.00 0.62
N ILE A 463 -41.48 8.09 -0.34
CA ILE A 463 -40.78 6.82 -0.11
C ILE A 463 -39.44 6.88 -0.84
N ALA A 464 -38.36 6.96 -0.08
CA ALA A 464 -37.01 6.92 -0.64
C ALA A 464 -36.66 5.48 -1.05
N LEU A 465 -36.15 5.32 -2.28
CA LEU A 465 -35.59 4.06 -2.75
C LEU A 465 -34.09 4.02 -2.41
N PRO A 466 -33.51 2.83 -2.21
CA PRO A 466 -32.06 2.68 -2.20
C PRO A 466 -31.42 3.29 -3.46
N ALA A 467 -30.19 3.79 -3.33
CA ALA A 467 -29.42 4.23 -4.49
C ALA A 467 -29.25 3.07 -5.48
N THR A 468 -29.28 3.36 -6.79
CA THR A 468 -29.09 2.32 -7.80
C THR A 468 -27.73 1.65 -7.66
N ASP A 469 -27.71 0.35 -7.87
CA ASP A 469 -26.49 -0.44 -7.92
C ASP A 469 -25.71 -0.21 -9.23
N ALA A 470 -24.63 -0.97 -9.44
CA ALA A 470 -23.77 -0.82 -10.61
C ALA A 470 -24.48 -1.02 -11.97
N TYR A 471 -25.66 -1.64 -11.97
CA TYR A 471 -26.46 -1.93 -13.15
C TYR A 471 -27.62 -0.96 -13.33
N GLY A 472 -27.61 0.14 -12.56
CA GLY A 472 -28.69 1.11 -12.54
C GLY A 472 -29.95 0.56 -11.89
N GLU A 473 -29.90 -0.57 -11.20
CA GLU A 473 -31.09 -1.20 -10.63
C GLU A 473 -31.28 -0.80 -9.17
N THR A 474 -32.54 -0.60 -8.76
CA THR A 474 -32.95 -0.42 -7.38
C THR A 474 -34.34 -1.02 -7.19
N SER A 475 -34.70 -1.37 -5.96
CA SER A 475 -36.02 -1.91 -5.66
C SER A 475 -36.54 -1.43 -4.31
N TRP A 476 -37.86 -1.48 -4.17
CA TRP A 476 -38.54 -1.18 -2.92
C TRP A 476 -39.68 -2.17 -2.66
N THR A 477 -39.69 -2.76 -1.46
CA THR A 477 -40.73 -3.68 -1.02
C THR A 477 -41.87 -2.93 -0.34
N CYS A 478 -43.08 -3.13 -0.85
CA CYS A 478 -44.32 -2.58 -0.33
C CYS A 478 -44.57 -3.00 1.12
N THR A 479 -44.65 -2.01 1.99
CA THR A 479 -45.10 -2.18 3.38
C THR A 479 -46.59 -1.86 3.49
N ASN A 480 -47.28 -2.46 4.46
CA ASN A 480 -48.75 -2.30 4.59
C ASN A 480 -49.17 -0.96 5.24
N ASP A 481 -48.21 -0.13 5.64
CA ASP A 481 -48.39 1.17 6.31
C ASP A 481 -48.24 2.38 5.37
N VAL A 482 -47.97 2.17 4.07
CA VAL A 482 -47.93 3.25 3.07
C VAL A 482 -49.33 3.73 2.65
N PHE A 483 -49.40 4.98 2.18
CA PHE A 483 -50.63 5.50 1.57
C PHE A 483 -50.90 4.82 0.22
N LEU A 484 -52.16 4.50 -0.05
CA LEU A 484 -52.58 3.95 -1.35
C LEU A 484 -52.87 5.09 -2.34
N GLY A 485 -52.64 4.83 -3.62
CA GLY A 485 -52.86 5.81 -4.70
C GLY A 485 -51.67 5.92 -5.65
N ASP A 486 -51.70 6.98 -6.46
CA ASP A 486 -50.70 7.26 -7.49
C ASP A 486 -49.52 8.03 -6.87
N TYR A 487 -48.31 7.52 -7.05
CA TYR A 487 -47.05 8.16 -6.69
C TYR A 487 -46.31 8.53 -7.96
N ARG A 488 -45.39 9.51 -7.86
CA ARG A 488 -44.52 9.90 -8.96
C ARG A 488 -43.09 9.53 -8.66
N LEU A 489 -42.47 8.73 -9.51
CA LEU A 489 -41.08 8.32 -9.38
C LEU A 489 -40.16 9.42 -9.95
N ASP A 490 -39.27 9.94 -9.10
CA ASP A 490 -38.44 11.11 -9.38
C ASP A 490 -37.04 10.96 -8.74
N SER A 491 -36.12 11.83 -9.13
CA SER A 491 -34.81 12.02 -8.49
C SER A 491 -34.95 12.53 -7.06
N TYR A 492 -34.16 11.98 -6.14
CA TYR A 492 -34.04 12.54 -4.79
C TYR A 492 -33.34 13.90 -4.91
N SER A 493 -33.89 14.95 -4.28
CA SER A 493 -33.23 16.27 -4.21
C SER A 493 -31.79 16.04 -3.74
N TYR A 494 -30.79 16.53 -4.47
CA TYR A 494 -29.34 16.24 -4.34
C TYR A 494 -28.76 15.08 -5.17
N SER A 495 -29.51 14.38 -6.04
CA SER A 495 -28.92 13.44 -7.00
C SER A 495 -28.40 14.16 -8.26
N SER A 496 -27.24 13.75 -8.78
CA SER A 496 -26.60 14.33 -9.98
C SER A 496 -27.25 13.92 -11.32
N SER A 497 -28.46 13.34 -11.27
CA SER A 497 -29.11 12.67 -12.39
C SER A 497 -30.60 12.99 -12.37
N HIS A 498 -31.00 14.00 -13.15
CA HIS A 498 -32.39 14.43 -13.24
C HIS A 498 -33.21 13.43 -14.04
N VAL A 499 -34.38 13.02 -13.52
CA VAL A 499 -35.33 12.17 -14.26
C VAL A 499 -35.91 12.97 -15.41
N ILE A 500 -35.64 12.55 -16.65
CA ILE A 500 -36.10 13.28 -17.85
C ILE A 500 -37.58 13.00 -18.11
N LYS A 501 -38.00 11.76 -17.81
CA LYS A 501 -39.36 11.30 -18.01
C LYS A 501 -39.92 10.76 -16.70
N MET A 502 -40.92 11.46 -16.20
CA MET A 502 -41.59 11.10 -14.96
C MET A 502 -42.42 9.84 -15.16
N VAL A 503 -42.37 8.94 -14.17
CA VAL A 503 -43.09 7.66 -14.19
C VAL A 503 -44.09 7.64 -13.05
N ASP A 504 -45.34 7.32 -13.36
CA ASP A 504 -46.41 7.20 -12.36
C ASP A 504 -46.52 5.76 -11.85
N VAL A 505 -46.53 5.57 -10.54
CA VAL A 505 -46.59 4.26 -9.88
C VAL A 505 -47.81 4.21 -8.96
N LYS A 506 -48.73 3.29 -9.22
CA LYS A 506 -49.95 3.12 -8.44
C LYS A 506 -49.84 2.00 -7.43
N LEU A 507 -50.09 2.31 -6.15
CA LEU A 507 -50.15 1.33 -5.07
C LEU A 507 -51.61 1.01 -4.69
N SER A 508 -51.93 -0.28 -4.60
CA SER A 508 -53.27 -0.81 -4.25
C SER A 508 -53.18 -1.86 -3.13
N GLN A 509 -54.33 -2.28 -2.59
CA GLN A 509 -54.43 -3.35 -1.59
C GLN A 509 -55.27 -4.52 -2.08
N ASP A 510 -54.82 -5.75 -1.79
CA ASP A 510 -55.55 -6.96 -2.14
C ASP A 510 -56.66 -7.30 -1.12
N SER A 511 -57.41 -8.37 -1.38
CA SER A 511 -58.50 -8.83 -0.50
C SER A 511 -58.06 -9.30 0.89
N THR A 512 -56.76 -9.48 1.10
CA THR A 512 -56.14 -9.88 2.38
C THR A 512 -55.50 -8.70 3.12
N GLY A 513 -55.56 -7.49 2.55
CA GLY A 513 -55.01 -6.26 3.13
C GLY A 513 -53.53 -6.04 2.86
N ASN A 514 -52.93 -6.76 1.90
CA ASN A 514 -51.53 -6.56 1.53
C ASN A 514 -51.40 -5.49 0.44
N THR A 515 -50.49 -4.53 0.65
CA THR A 515 -50.18 -3.50 -0.35
C THR A 515 -49.29 -4.06 -1.46
N PHE A 516 -49.57 -3.66 -2.71
CA PHE A 516 -48.84 -4.06 -3.91
C PHE A 516 -48.81 -2.95 -4.97
N VAL A 517 -47.89 -3.09 -5.93
CA VAL A 517 -47.78 -2.25 -7.13
C VAL A 517 -48.79 -2.71 -8.18
N ASP A 518 -49.82 -1.90 -8.40
CA ASP A 518 -50.95 -2.19 -9.29
C ASP A 518 -50.61 -1.89 -10.75
N ALA A 519 -50.20 -0.65 -11.00
CA ALA A 519 -49.96 -0.14 -12.35
C ALA A 519 -48.78 0.82 -12.38
N VAL A 520 -48.13 0.89 -13.54
CA VAL A 520 -47.07 1.86 -13.86
C VAL A 520 -47.43 2.54 -15.17
N ASP A 521 -47.42 3.88 -15.20
CA ASP A 521 -47.88 4.71 -16.32
C ASP A 521 -49.28 4.31 -16.84
N GLY A 522 -50.15 3.83 -15.94
CA GLY A 522 -51.52 3.40 -16.24
C GLY A 522 -51.67 1.97 -16.75
N GLU A 523 -50.58 1.26 -17.03
CA GLU A 523 -50.58 -0.14 -17.45
C GLU A 523 -50.32 -1.08 -16.28
N ALA A 524 -50.84 -2.31 -16.32
CA ALA A 524 -50.62 -3.30 -15.27
C ALA A 524 -49.11 -3.52 -15.07
N TYR A 525 -48.66 -3.46 -13.82
CA TYR A 525 -47.22 -3.52 -13.54
C TYR A 525 -46.64 -4.88 -13.94
N SER A 526 -45.65 -4.83 -14.84
CA SER A 526 -45.00 -5.99 -15.48
C SER A 526 -43.81 -6.54 -14.70
N GLY A 527 -43.50 -5.99 -13.52
CA GLY A 527 -42.40 -6.44 -12.67
C GLY A 527 -41.10 -5.66 -12.81
N LEU A 528 -40.98 -4.73 -13.78
CA LEU A 528 -39.84 -3.81 -13.91
C LEU A 528 -40.27 -2.47 -14.52
N VAL A 529 -39.75 -1.38 -13.98
CA VAL A 529 -39.89 -0.02 -14.50
C VAL A 529 -38.54 0.47 -15.01
N THR A 530 -38.49 1.06 -16.20
CA THR A 530 -37.29 1.76 -16.67
C THR A 530 -37.47 3.26 -16.52
N VAL A 531 -36.56 3.93 -15.81
CA VAL A 531 -36.51 5.38 -15.65
C VAL A 531 -35.31 5.92 -16.43
N THR A 532 -35.56 6.89 -17.29
CA THR A 532 -34.49 7.58 -18.03
C THR A 532 -34.08 8.84 -17.28
N VAL A 533 -32.78 8.96 -16.98
CA VAL A 533 -32.17 10.16 -16.40
C VAL A 533 -31.24 10.84 -17.42
N LYS A 534 -30.97 12.13 -17.25
CA LYS A 534 -29.95 12.82 -18.06
C LYS A 534 -28.63 12.08 -17.92
N SER A 535 -27.98 11.80 -19.05
CA SER A 535 -26.73 11.07 -19.05
C SER A 535 -25.71 11.75 -18.14
N PRO A 536 -25.03 11.01 -17.24
CA PRO A 536 -23.88 11.55 -16.49
C PRO A 536 -22.76 12.06 -17.42
N VAL A 537 -22.82 11.73 -18.71
CA VAL A 537 -21.86 12.09 -19.76
C VAL A 537 -22.23 13.39 -20.47
N ASN A 538 -23.51 13.82 -20.45
CA ASN A 538 -23.98 15.12 -20.99
C ASN A 538 -24.02 16.23 -19.92
N ARG A 539 -23.01 16.26 -19.06
CA ARG A 539 -22.85 17.39 -18.14
C ARG A 539 -22.27 18.56 -18.89
N SER A 540 -22.94 19.70 -18.83
CA SER A 540 -22.32 20.97 -19.24
C SER A 540 -21.34 21.37 -18.14
N ILE A 541 -20.08 20.95 -18.29
CA ILE A 541 -19.03 21.19 -17.30
C ILE A 541 -18.27 22.47 -17.65
N LEU A 542 -18.45 23.52 -16.86
CA LEU A 542 -17.59 24.70 -16.90
C LEU A 542 -16.25 24.37 -16.24
N LYS A 543 -15.20 24.16 -17.05
CA LYS A 543 -13.82 23.99 -16.56
C LYS A 543 -13.12 25.34 -16.49
N VAL A 544 -12.55 25.65 -15.33
CA VAL A 544 -11.79 26.88 -15.07
C VAL A 544 -10.40 26.52 -14.61
N LYS A 545 -9.37 27.10 -15.23
CA LYS A 545 -7.97 27.00 -14.83
C LYS A 545 -7.49 28.30 -14.22
N ALA A 546 -7.23 28.32 -12.92
CA ALA A 546 -6.56 29.41 -12.26
C ALA A 546 -5.04 29.31 -12.47
N VAL A 547 -4.43 30.43 -12.87
CA VAL A 547 -2.99 30.59 -13.00
C VAL A 547 -2.50 31.86 -12.32
N ASP A 548 -1.23 31.90 -11.92
CA ASP A 548 -0.59 33.09 -11.37
C ASP A 548 -0.16 34.10 -12.46
N GLY A 549 0.47 35.20 -12.05
CA GLY A 549 0.99 36.23 -12.95
C GLY A 549 2.09 35.77 -13.93
N ALA A 550 2.66 34.57 -13.72
CA ALA A 550 3.65 33.93 -14.59
C ALA A 550 3.02 32.80 -15.45
N GLY A 551 1.71 32.55 -15.31
CA GLY A 551 0.99 31.50 -16.03
C GLY A 551 1.09 30.11 -15.41
N GLN A 552 1.59 29.97 -14.18
CA GLN A 552 1.66 28.67 -13.48
C GLN A 552 0.31 28.31 -12.84
N PRO A 553 -0.11 27.03 -12.87
CA PRO A 553 -1.29 26.54 -12.17
C PRO A 553 -1.40 26.93 -10.70
N VAL A 554 -2.61 27.26 -10.24
CA VAL A 554 -2.89 27.57 -8.83
C VAL A 554 -3.96 26.63 -8.26
N GLU A 555 -3.51 25.70 -7.42
CA GLU A 555 -4.34 24.75 -6.64
C GLU A 555 -4.99 25.42 -5.41
N GLY A 556 -6.17 24.93 -5.01
CA GLY A 556 -6.83 25.29 -3.75
C GLY A 556 -7.79 26.47 -3.81
N ILE A 557 -8.16 26.97 -5.00
CA ILE A 557 -9.04 28.15 -5.16
C ILE A 557 -10.49 27.70 -5.24
N SER A 558 -11.35 28.35 -4.43
CA SER A 558 -12.80 28.25 -4.54
C SER A 558 -13.35 29.39 -5.41
N LEU A 559 -14.28 29.05 -6.28
CA LEU A 559 -14.89 29.96 -7.25
C LEU A 559 -16.42 29.98 -7.10
N LYS A 560 -17.04 31.06 -7.54
CA LYS A 560 -18.49 31.18 -7.69
C LYS A 560 -18.87 31.93 -8.96
N LEU A 561 -20.05 31.64 -9.46
CA LEU A 561 -20.76 32.43 -10.45
C LEU A 561 -21.74 33.37 -9.74
N ILE A 562 -21.68 34.64 -10.08
CA ILE A 562 -22.61 35.69 -9.62
C ILE A 562 -23.48 36.04 -10.82
N PRO A 563 -24.82 35.96 -10.73
CA PRO A 563 -25.68 36.32 -11.86
C PRO A 563 -25.56 37.81 -12.19
N ASP A 564 -25.60 38.15 -13.48
CA ASP A 564 -25.65 39.54 -13.92
C ASP A 564 -26.99 40.17 -13.50
N PRO A 565 -26.99 41.36 -12.88
CA PRO A 565 -28.21 42.03 -12.44
C PRO A 565 -29.19 42.37 -13.58
N ASP A 566 -28.76 42.39 -14.84
CA ASP A 566 -29.61 42.70 -16.00
C ASP A 566 -30.27 41.45 -16.64
N ASN A 567 -30.09 40.23 -16.10
CA ASN A 567 -30.75 39.03 -16.61
C ASN A 567 -32.29 39.10 -16.44
N GLU A 568 -33.05 39.04 -17.55
CA GLU A 568 -34.50 39.33 -17.56
C GLU A 568 -35.39 38.25 -16.87
N THR A 569 -34.88 37.05 -16.55
CA THR A 569 -35.71 35.88 -16.16
C THR A 569 -35.34 35.10 -14.88
N HIS A 570 -34.31 35.46 -14.08
CA HIS A 570 -33.95 34.64 -12.91
C HIS A 570 -33.73 35.38 -11.56
N TYR A 571 -34.14 34.70 -10.47
CA TYR A 571 -34.05 35.10 -9.05
C TYR A 571 -33.08 34.19 -8.26
N THR A 572 -31.89 33.89 -8.79
CA THR A 572 -30.98 32.91 -8.19
C THR A 572 -29.88 33.55 -7.33
N ASP A 573 -29.52 32.86 -6.26
CA ASP A 573 -28.33 33.16 -5.44
C ASP A 573 -27.04 32.79 -6.20
N ASN A 574 -25.88 33.25 -5.71
CA ASN A 574 -24.58 32.87 -6.26
C ASN A 574 -24.44 31.34 -6.34
N VAL A 575 -23.89 30.83 -7.45
CA VAL A 575 -23.63 29.40 -7.66
C VAL A 575 -22.18 29.10 -7.36
N TYR A 576 -21.91 28.16 -6.45
CA TYR A 576 -20.56 27.88 -5.96
C TYR A 576 -19.98 26.64 -6.64
N PHE A 577 -18.71 26.71 -7.04
CA PHE A 577 -17.96 25.52 -7.42
C PHE A 577 -17.80 24.63 -6.19
N THR A 578 -18.21 23.36 -6.32
CA THR A 578 -18.19 22.40 -5.22
C THR A 578 -16.78 21.94 -4.85
N ASN A 579 -15.83 22.05 -5.78
CA ASN A 579 -14.44 21.66 -5.60
C ASN A 579 -13.49 22.86 -5.73
N LEU A 580 -12.40 22.82 -4.95
CA LEU A 580 -11.25 23.69 -5.14
C LEU A 580 -10.51 23.35 -6.44
N THR A 581 -9.75 24.29 -7.00
CA THR A 581 -8.83 23.99 -8.11
C THR A 581 -7.82 22.91 -7.70
N ASN A 582 -7.53 21.97 -8.60
CA ASN A 582 -6.57 20.88 -8.40
C ASN A 582 -5.11 21.33 -8.64
N ARG A 583 -4.13 20.41 -8.57
CA ARG A 583 -2.70 20.66 -8.85
C ARG A 583 -2.40 21.32 -10.20
N ASP A 584 -3.24 21.08 -11.20
CA ASP A 584 -3.15 21.70 -12.53
C ASP A 584 -3.88 23.04 -12.61
N GLY A 585 -4.35 23.55 -11.47
CA GLY A 585 -5.08 24.80 -11.33
C GLY A 585 -6.51 24.70 -11.82
N VAL A 586 -7.02 23.50 -12.10
CA VAL A 586 -8.31 23.29 -12.76
C VAL A 586 -9.39 22.93 -11.73
N THR A 587 -10.53 23.60 -11.79
CA THR A 587 -11.78 23.17 -11.15
C THR A 587 -12.88 23.11 -12.20
N SER A 588 -13.97 22.44 -11.85
CA SER A 588 -15.11 22.24 -12.73
C SER A 588 -16.42 22.39 -11.98
N LEU A 589 -17.37 23.09 -12.58
CA LEU A 589 -18.75 23.19 -12.10
C LEU A 589 -19.67 22.57 -13.15
N ASP A 590 -20.60 21.74 -12.70
CA ASP A 590 -21.71 21.32 -13.51
C ASP A 590 -22.73 22.48 -13.57
N ILE A 591 -22.85 23.08 -14.74
CA ILE A 591 -23.76 24.20 -15.01
C ILE A 591 -25.03 23.75 -15.73
N SER A 592 -25.31 22.44 -15.77
CA SER A 592 -26.45 21.89 -16.52
C SER A 592 -27.80 22.44 -16.04
N ASP A 593 -27.91 22.81 -14.75
CA ASP A 593 -29.12 23.42 -14.17
C ASP A 593 -29.24 24.94 -14.45
N LEU A 594 -28.17 25.57 -14.96
CA LEU A 594 -28.15 26.99 -15.37
C LEU A 594 -28.53 27.19 -16.84
N ILE A 595 -28.67 26.11 -17.61
CA ILE A 595 -29.08 26.17 -19.00
C ILE A 595 -30.61 26.20 -19.05
N VAL A 596 -31.16 27.38 -19.35
CA VAL A 596 -32.61 27.57 -19.46
C VAL A 596 -33.05 27.09 -20.84
N GLY A 597 -33.85 26.01 -20.87
CA GLY A 597 -34.31 25.35 -22.09
C GLY A 597 -35.31 26.15 -22.96
N ASP A 598 -35.34 27.47 -22.81
CA ASP A 598 -36.21 28.39 -23.54
C ASP A 598 -35.47 29.20 -24.62
N GLY A 599 -34.16 28.95 -24.78
CA GLY A 599 -33.30 29.62 -25.75
C GLY A 599 -32.79 30.99 -25.30
N SER A 600 -32.95 31.37 -24.03
CA SER A 600 -32.37 32.60 -23.48
C SER A 600 -30.87 32.47 -23.18
N THR A 601 -30.15 33.60 -23.21
CA THR A 601 -28.74 33.71 -22.81
C THR A 601 -28.64 34.43 -21.46
N GLU A 602 -27.99 33.84 -20.47
CA GLU A 602 -27.82 34.41 -19.12
C GLU A 602 -26.39 34.82 -18.82
N TYR A 603 -26.13 36.07 -18.42
CA TYR A 603 -24.78 36.52 -18.06
C TYR A 603 -24.44 36.24 -16.59
N TRP A 604 -23.19 35.86 -16.32
CA TRP A 604 -22.67 35.55 -14.98
C TRP A 604 -21.24 36.07 -14.81
N THR A 605 -20.91 36.67 -13.68
CA THR A 605 -19.55 37.05 -13.32
C THR A 605 -18.87 35.94 -12.51
N LEU A 606 -17.69 35.52 -12.92
CA LEU A 606 -16.85 34.57 -12.19
C LEU A 606 -16.02 35.31 -11.14
N ASP A 607 -16.13 34.86 -9.89
CA ASP A 607 -15.50 35.49 -8.74
C ASP A 607 -14.86 34.46 -7.80
N VAL A 608 -13.87 34.89 -7.02
CA VAL A 608 -13.27 34.07 -5.95
C VAL A 608 -14.13 34.21 -4.70
N THR A 609 -14.44 33.10 -4.05
CA THR A 609 -15.28 33.13 -2.86
C THR A 609 -14.51 33.72 -1.68
N SER A 610 -15.11 34.68 -0.96
CA SER A 610 -14.70 35.00 0.41
C SER A 610 -15.35 33.97 1.32
N GLY A 611 -14.56 32.99 1.80
CA GLY A 611 -15.07 31.78 2.45
C GLY A 611 -16.03 32.02 3.61
N GLN A 612 -16.96 31.07 3.79
CA GLN A 612 -17.55 30.79 5.10
C GLN A 612 -16.50 30.04 5.95
N ASP A 613 -16.39 30.48 7.20
CA ASP A 613 -15.70 29.87 8.35
C ASP A 613 -14.20 29.54 8.20
N GLY A 614 -13.35 30.52 8.53
CA GLY A 614 -12.09 30.27 9.25
C GLY A 614 -10.77 30.65 8.56
N GLU A 615 -10.72 30.78 7.24
CA GLU A 615 -9.51 31.21 6.51
C GLU A 615 -9.73 32.57 5.83
N ALA A 616 -8.73 33.46 5.94
CA ALA A 616 -8.85 34.86 5.60
C ALA A 616 -9.24 35.09 4.13
N SER A 617 -10.26 35.94 3.93
CA SER A 617 -10.77 36.46 2.65
C SER A 617 -9.76 37.17 1.73
N ASN A 618 -8.46 37.15 2.07
CA ASN A 618 -7.42 37.95 1.46
C ASN A 618 -6.37 37.11 0.73
N ILE A 619 -6.44 35.77 0.74
CA ILE A 619 -5.37 34.90 0.22
C ILE A 619 -5.40 34.84 -1.32
N TYR A 620 -6.56 34.97 -1.95
CA TYR A 620 -6.69 34.95 -3.42
C TYR A 620 -7.51 36.13 -3.91
N LYS A 621 -7.00 36.88 -4.90
CA LYS A 621 -7.74 37.96 -5.58
C LYS A 621 -7.66 37.80 -7.10
N LEU A 622 -8.78 38.01 -7.79
CA LEU A 622 -8.78 38.10 -9.25
C LEU A 622 -8.06 39.37 -9.70
N LYS A 623 -7.19 39.24 -10.70
CA LYS A 623 -6.53 40.40 -11.33
C LYS A 623 -7.53 41.31 -12.06
N ALA A 624 -8.62 40.72 -12.58
CA ALA A 624 -9.82 41.37 -13.11
C ALA A 624 -11.00 40.38 -13.07
N SER A 625 -12.24 40.85 -12.85
CA SER A 625 -13.44 40.00 -12.89
C SER A 625 -13.77 39.61 -14.34
N SER A 626 -14.07 38.33 -14.58
CA SER A 626 -14.40 37.80 -15.90
C SER A 626 -15.90 37.50 -16.00
N MET A 627 -16.56 37.95 -17.07
CA MET A 627 -17.96 37.61 -17.34
C MET A 627 -18.09 36.41 -18.28
N ILE A 628 -19.15 35.63 -18.08
CA ILE A 628 -19.70 34.56 -18.91
C ILE A 628 -21.23 34.86 -19.12
N SER A 629 -21.98 34.05 -19.86
CA SER A 629 -23.20 34.25 -20.75
C SER A 629 -23.77 32.89 -21.26
N ILE A 630 -24.41 32.09 -20.40
CA ILE A 630 -24.74 30.67 -20.64
C ILE A 630 -26.00 30.59 -21.51
N SER A 631 -26.05 29.76 -22.56
CA SER A 631 -27.22 29.66 -23.47
C SER A 631 -27.44 28.27 -24.07
N ASP A 632 -28.69 27.98 -24.43
CA ASP A 632 -29.18 26.70 -25.00
C ASP A 632 -29.25 26.66 -26.55
N ASP A 633 -28.39 27.39 -27.29
CA ASP A 633 -28.52 27.45 -28.76
C ASP A 633 -28.10 26.12 -29.44
N ASP A 634 -29.12 25.36 -29.83
CA ASP A 634 -29.13 23.97 -30.29
C ASP A 634 -28.63 23.76 -31.74
N SER A 635 -27.76 24.65 -32.25
CA SER A 635 -27.27 24.56 -33.63
C SER A 635 -26.07 23.60 -33.79
N ALA A 636 -26.39 22.31 -33.74
CA ALA A 636 -25.68 21.14 -34.30
C ALA A 636 -24.32 20.70 -33.70
N ASP A 637 -24.33 19.46 -33.17
CA ASP A 637 -23.22 18.55 -32.88
C ASP A 637 -22.23 18.95 -31.76
N SER A 638 -22.72 19.13 -30.52
CA SER A 638 -22.09 18.70 -29.24
C SER A 638 -22.87 19.28 -28.03
N PRO A 639 -23.18 18.50 -26.99
CA PRO A 639 -23.59 19.06 -25.70
C PRO A 639 -22.34 19.60 -25.00
N GLY A 640 -22.00 20.84 -25.29
CA GLY A 640 -20.83 21.51 -24.73
C GLY A 640 -20.88 23.01 -24.99
N ILE A 641 -21.17 23.77 -23.94
CA ILE A 641 -20.90 25.20 -23.72
C ILE A 641 -20.53 25.98 -25.00
N ASN A 642 -21.50 26.72 -25.55
CA ASN A 642 -21.26 27.66 -26.64
C ASN A 642 -20.36 28.86 -26.20
N GLU A 643 -19.63 29.38 -27.19
CA GLU A 643 -18.42 30.21 -27.17
C GLU A 643 -18.45 31.52 -26.35
N TRP A 644 -17.29 31.97 -25.85
CA TRP A 644 -17.14 33.11 -24.92
C TRP A 644 -16.21 34.24 -25.40
N ASP A 645 -16.70 35.49 -25.39
CA ASP A 645 -15.88 36.70 -25.54
C ASP A 645 -15.18 37.07 -24.20
N ILE A 646 -13.86 36.88 -24.12
CA ILE A 646 -13.04 37.40 -23.00
C ILE A 646 -12.57 38.81 -23.38
N ILE A 647 -13.12 39.84 -22.74
CA ILE A 647 -12.66 41.24 -22.91
C ILE A 647 -11.65 41.59 -21.80
N PRO A 648 -10.38 41.91 -22.12
CA PRO A 648 -9.47 42.55 -21.17
C PRO A 648 -9.90 44.00 -20.90
N ALA A 649 -9.69 44.46 -19.67
CA ALA A 649 -9.95 45.83 -19.24
C ALA A 649 -9.04 46.86 -19.94
N ASP A 650 -9.34 47.22 -21.19
CA ASP A 650 -8.98 48.51 -21.78
C ASP A 650 -10.18 49.03 -22.61
N PRO A 651 -10.94 50.03 -22.09
CA PRO A 651 -12.12 50.56 -22.75
C PRO A 651 -11.82 51.46 -23.96
N THR A 652 -10.56 51.59 -24.41
CA THR A 652 -10.17 52.63 -25.40
C THR A 652 -9.81 52.15 -26.80
N GLN A 653 -9.82 50.85 -27.11
CA GLN A 653 -9.62 50.38 -28.48
C GLN A 653 -10.82 49.57 -28.96
N GLY A 654 -11.68 50.22 -29.75
CA GLY A 654 -12.70 49.49 -30.51
C GLY A 654 -12.05 48.66 -31.63
N ILE A 655 -12.56 47.44 -31.86
CA ILE A 655 -12.78 46.80 -33.18
C ILE A 655 -13.39 45.39 -33.00
N GLU A 656 -14.42 45.16 -33.84
CA GLU A 656 -15.01 43.98 -34.49
C GLU A 656 -15.04 42.57 -33.84
N TYR A 657 -16.28 42.08 -33.74
CA TYR A 657 -16.70 40.70 -33.50
C TYR A 657 -16.28 39.76 -34.64
N SER A 658 -15.68 38.61 -34.31
CA SER A 658 -15.37 37.55 -35.29
C SER A 658 -15.71 36.17 -34.69
N SER A 659 -16.57 35.43 -35.38
CA SER A 659 -17.07 34.10 -35.04
C SER A 659 -16.07 32.98 -35.39
N LYS A 660 -15.57 32.19 -34.41
CA LYS A 660 -14.95 30.86 -34.59
C LYS A 660 -14.91 30.04 -33.28
N SER A 661 -15.16 28.74 -33.42
CA SER A 661 -15.33 27.70 -32.40
C SER A 661 -14.11 27.23 -31.60
N TYR A 662 -14.33 26.84 -30.33
CA TYR A 662 -13.31 26.29 -29.43
C TYR A 662 -13.81 25.34 -28.31
N GLU A 663 -13.13 24.20 -28.09
CA GLU A 663 -13.38 23.14 -27.09
C GLU A 663 -12.62 23.33 -25.73
N GLY A 664 -12.51 24.56 -25.16
CA GLY A 664 -11.43 24.90 -24.20
C GLY A 664 -11.78 25.22 -22.72
N VAL A 665 -10.75 25.17 -21.86
CA VAL A 665 -10.75 25.55 -20.42
C VAL A 665 -10.63 27.08 -20.24
N VAL A 666 -11.45 27.68 -19.36
CA VAL A 666 -11.41 29.13 -19.05
C VAL A 666 -10.23 29.46 -18.14
N GLN A 667 -9.25 30.24 -18.63
CA GLN A 667 -8.07 30.60 -17.84
C GLN A 667 -8.27 31.91 -17.04
N LEU A 668 -8.04 31.87 -15.73
CA LEU A 668 -8.12 33.00 -14.80
C LEU A 668 -6.75 33.37 -14.26
N ASN A 669 -6.42 34.66 -14.21
CA ASN A 669 -5.23 35.15 -13.54
C ASN A 669 -5.55 35.58 -12.10
N VAL A 670 -4.92 34.93 -11.13
CA VAL A 670 -5.13 35.14 -9.70
C VAL A 670 -3.84 35.64 -9.03
N ILE A 671 -4.02 36.51 -8.04
CA ILE A 671 -2.98 36.90 -7.10
C ILE A 671 -3.09 35.94 -5.91
N LYS A 672 -2.09 35.08 -5.73
CA LYS A 672 -1.97 34.20 -4.57
C LYS A 672 -1.12 34.92 -3.52
N ASN A 673 -1.69 35.13 -2.35
CA ASN A 673 -0.98 35.47 -1.15
C ASN A 673 -0.77 34.20 -0.34
N SER A 674 0.16 34.21 0.59
CA SER A 674 0.40 33.13 1.53
C SER A 674 0.38 33.67 2.95
N VAL A 675 -0.15 32.86 3.84
CA VAL A 675 -0.06 33.08 5.28
C VAL A 675 1.28 32.54 5.75
N VAL A 676 2.09 33.43 6.30
CA VAL A 676 3.31 33.07 7.03
C VAL A 676 2.98 33.07 8.51
N GLN A 677 2.93 31.88 9.10
CA GLN A 677 2.78 31.69 10.53
C GLN A 677 4.14 31.61 11.20
N TYR A 678 4.18 31.90 12.49
CA TYR A 678 5.39 31.86 13.29
C TYR A 678 5.16 30.92 14.48
N GLU A 679 5.93 29.86 14.55
CA GLU A 679 5.95 28.97 15.71
C GLU A 679 7.20 29.24 16.52
N THR A 680 7.02 29.81 17.70
CA THR A 680 8.13 29.97 18.66
C THR A 680 8.42 28.65 19.35
N GLY A 681 7.42 27.80 19.63
CA GLY A 681 7.67 26.53 20.33
C GLY A 681 8.26 26.69 21.74
N ALA A 682 8.24 27.91 22.28
CA ALA A 682 8.79 28.28 23.57
C ALA A 682 7.73 29.02 24.39
N THR A 683 7.56 28.65 25.67
CA THR A 683 6.58 29.31 26.55
C THR A 683 7.01 30.72 26.98
N HIS A 684 8.30 31.05 26.80
CA HIS A 684 8.92 32.33 27.16
C HIS A 684 8.97 33.35 25.99
N ALA A 685 8.50 33.00 24.79
CA ALA A 685 8.47 33.89 23.62
C ALA A 685 7.08 33.93 22.99
N GLN A 686 6.47 35.12 22.94
CA GLN A 686 5.17 35.29 22.28
C GLN A 686 5.36 35.18 20.76
N ALA A 687 4.63 34.26 20.14
CA ALA A 687 4.62 34.12 18.69
C ALA A 687 4.21 35.46 18.02
N PRO A 688 4.99 35.95 17.04
CA PRO A 688 4.58 37.09 16.23
C PRO A 688 3.22 36.85 15.58
N SER A 689 2.51 37.94 15.28
CA SER A 689 1.30 37.83 14.46
C SER A 689 1.65 37.30 13.07
N TYR A 690 0.76 36.47 12.50
CA TYR A 690 0.93 35.97 11.14
C TYR A 690 0.99 37.14 10.13
N GLN A 691 1.72 36.94 9.04
CA GLN A 691 1.78 37.89 7.92
C GLN A 691 1.06 37.30 6.70
N ILE A 692 0.34 38.13 5.95
CA ILE A 692 -0.24 37.76 4.65
C ILE A 692 0.57 38.48 3.57
N ILE A 693 1.26 37.73 2.72
CA ILE A 693 2.23 38.25 1.75
C ILE A 693 1.94 37.72 0.35
N GLU A 694 2.05 38.56 -0.68
CA GLU A 694 1.90 38.13 -2.07
C GLU A 694 3.02 37.17 -2.47
N ASN A 695 2.66 36.06 -3.12
CA ASN A 695 3.62 35.06 -3.52
C ASN A 695 4.63 35.64 -4.51
N GLY A 696 5.90 35.30 -4.34
CA GLY A 696 7.01 35.87 -5.09
C GLY A 696 7.54 37.18 -4.53
N THR A 697 6.98 37.70 -3.43
CA THR A 697 7.51 38.88 -2.73
C THR A 697 8.29 38.50 -1.47
N LYS A 698 9.14 39.42 -1.00
CA LYS A 698 9.97 39.23 0.20
C LYS A 698 9.15 39.44 1.47
N LEU A 699 9.48 38.68 2.50
CA LEU A 699 8.92 38.81 3.84
C LEU A 699 9.69 39.86 4.64
N GLN A 700 8.99 40.68 5.43
CA GLN A 700 9.66 41.52 6.43
C GLN A 700 9.88 40.71 7.71
N GLU A 701 11.11 40.73 8.23
CA GLU A 701 11.46 40.02 9.47
C GLU A 701 10.55 40.45 10.63
N PRO A 702 9.87 39.49 11.31
CA PRO A 702 8.97 39.82 12.40
C PRO A 702 9.75 40.38 13.59
N GLN A 703 9.16 41.35 14.30
CA GLN A 703 9.68 41.77 15.58
C GLN A 703 9.29 40.74 16.64
N LEU A 704 10.27 40.21 17.38
CA LEU A 704 10.07 39.23 18.45
C LEU A 704 10.50 39.84 19.79
N GLU A 705 9.61 39.82 20.79
CA GLU A 705 9.95 40.17 22.17
C GLU A 705 10.47 38.91 22.89
N THR A 706 11.72 38.93 23.35
CA THR A 706 12.34 37.84 24.13
C THR A 706 12.78 38.33 25.51
N ASP A 707 12.96 37.41 26.45
CA ASP A 707 13.48 37.64 27.80
C ASP A 707 15.02 37.76 27.87
N GLY A 708 15.69 37.77 26.72
CA GLY A 708 17.16 37.76 26.60
C GLY A 708 17.72 36.51 25.92
N THR A 709 16.89 35.49 25.68
CA THR A 709 17.28 34.26 24.96
C THR A 709 17.62 34.53 23.49
N PRO A 710 18.80 34.10 22.98
CA PRO A 710 19.22 34.35 21.61
C PRO A 710 18.49 33.44 20.59
N LEU A 711 17.78 34.04 19.64
CA LEU A 711 17.19 33.35 18.48
C LEU A 711 18.25 33.12 17.40
N LEU A 712 18.52 31.87 17.01
CA LEU A 712 19.51 31.55 15.98
C LEU A 712 19.00 31.83 14.55
N GLY A 713 17.68 31.87 14.38
CA GLY A 713 17.00 32.28 13.16
C GLY A 713 15.63 31.63 13.00
N TRP A 714 14.97 32.03 11.92
CA TRP A 714 13.72 31.44 11.45
C TRP A 714 14.02 30.40 10.38
N TYR A 715 13.36 29.26 10.45
CA TYR A 715 13.55 28.15 9.53
C TYR A 715 12.22 27.70 8.96
N THR A 716 12.21 27.23 7.71
CA THR A 716 10.97 26.77 7.07
C THR A 716 10.53 25.38 7.54
N ASP A 717 11.32 24.74 8.40
CA ASP A 717 11.03 23.40 8.91
C ASP A 717 11.37 23.27 10.41
N LYS A 718 10.59 22.44 11.12
CA LYS A 718 10.78 22.12 12.55
C LYS A 718 12.14 21.49 12.87
N LYS A 719 12.86 20.98 11.86
CA LYS A 719 14.19 20.37 12.00
C LYS A 719 15.32 21.41 11.88
N PHE A 720 14.95 22.66 11.55
CA PHE A 720 15.86 23.78 11.37
C PHE A 720 16.94 23.55 10.32
N THR A 721 16.57 22.85 9.24
CA THR A 721 17.51 22.52 8.14
C THR A 721 17.61 23.63 7.11
N ASN A 722 16.51 24.35 6.86
CA ASN A 722 16.44 25.42 5.86
C ASN A 722 16.24 26.76 6.54
N LYS A 723 17.34 27.48 6.75
CA LYS A 723 17.30 28.83 7.32
C LYS A 723 16.66 29.79 6.33
N TRP A 724 15.66 30.55 6.76
CA TRP A 724 15.02 31.59 5.96
C TRP A 724 15.92 32.83 5.91
N ASP A 725 16.20 33.31 4.69
CA ASP A 725 16.94 34.54 4.42
C ASP A 725 15.98 35.67 4.02
N PHE A 726 15.66 36.56 4.95
CA PHE A 726 14.73 37.68 4.70
C PHE A 726 15.21 38.66 3.61
N GLU A 727 16.49 38.67 3.26
CA GLU A 727 17.03 39.52 2.19
C GLU A 727 16.91 38.88 0.81
N ASN A 728 16.94 37.55 0.69
CA ASN A 728 17.02 36.86 -0.60
C ASN A 728 15.82 35.95 -0.91
N ASP A 729 15.17 35.40 0.11
CA ASP A 729 14.05 34.47 -0.08
C ASP A 729 12.73 35.19 -0.35
N VAL A 730 11.84 34.49 -1.05
CA VAL A 730 10.49 34.95 -1.38
C VAL A 730 9.46 33.91 -0.99
N VAL A 731 8.31 34.36 -0.49
CA VAL A 731 7.23 33.47 -0.05
C VAL A 731 6.57 32.87 -1.28
N LYS A 732 6.44 31.54 -1.35
CA LYS A 732 5.85 30.84 -2.51
C LYS A 732 4.55 30.10 -2.19
N GLU A 733 4.30 29.85 -0.92
CA GLU A 733 3.13 29.13 -0.40
C GLU A 733 2.98 29.40 1.11
N ASN A 734 1.84 28.99 1.69
CA ASN A 734 1.63 29.04 3.14
C ASN A 734 2.77 28.31 3.83
N MET A 735 3.42 28.98 4.77
CA MET A 735 4.56 28.41 5.47
C MET A 735 4.53 28.79 6.92
N THR A 736 5.07 27.91 7.75
CA THR A 736 5.37 28.23 9.13
C THR A 736 6.87 28.42 9.24
N LEU A 737 7.27 29.58 9.75
CA LEU A 737 8.64 29.80 10.17
C LEU A 737 8.77 29.37 11.63
N TYR A 738 9.72 28.48 11.89
CA TYR A 738 10.03 27.93 13.20
C TYR A 738 11.23 28.65 13.79
N ALA A 739 11.07 29.13 15.02
CA ALA A 739 12.18 29.68 15.78
C ALA A 739 13.11 28.54 16.23
N ASN A 740 14.37 28.58 15.82
CA ASN A 740 15.38 27.65 16.34
C ASN A 740 16.04 28.23 17.60
N TRP A 741 15.92 27.46 18.68
CA TRP A 741 16.51 27.77 19.99
C TRP A 741 17.69 26.86 20.37
N GLY A 742 18.09 25.87 19.55
CA GLY A 742 19.36 25.15 19.76
C GLY A 742 19.47 23.66 19.37
N LEU A 743 18.41 22.85 19.23
CA LEU A 743 18.52 21.40 18.96
C LEU A 743 18.44 21.07 17.46
N THR A 744 19.45 20.39 16.90
CA THR A 744 19.53 20.05 15.46
C THR A 744 19.45 18.53 15.23
N ARG A 745 18.60 18.06 14.30
CA ARG A 745 18.56 16.65 13.92
C ARG A 745 19.52 16.36 12.75
N LEU A 746 20.41 15.39 12.92
CA LEU A 746 21.30 14.87 11.89
C LEU A 746 20.86 13.45 11.56
N ALA A 747 20.21 13.26 10.41
CA ALA A 747 19.57 11.99 10.07
C ALA A 747 19.45 11.78 8.57
N GLY A 748 19.49 10.50 8.18
CA GLY A 748 19.28 10.03 6.82
C GLY A 748 18.16 9.00 6.67
N LEU A 749 18.05 8.41 5.48
CA LEU A 749 17.15 7.27 5.23
C LEU A 749 17.58 6.01 6.00
N ASP A 750 18.86 5.88 6.31
CA ASP A 750 19.47 4.78 7.05
C ASP A 750 20.66 5.28 7.90
N CYS A 751 21.31 4.36 8.62
CA CYS A 751 22.45 4.68 9.48
C CYS A 751 23.69 5.17 8.71
N TYR A 752 23.85 4.79 7.43
CA TYR A 752 24.96 5.27 6.62
C TYR A 752 24.77 6.73 6.22
N GLU A 753 23.54 7.10 5.85
CA GLU A 753 23.21 8.48 5.54
C GLU A 753 23.20 9.35 6.79
N THR A 754 22.72 8.84 7.94
CA THR A 754 22.90 9.53 9.23
C THR A 754 24.37 9.76 9.53
N ASN A 755 25.23 8.75 9.35
CA ASN A 755 26.67 8.89 9.54
C ASN A 755 27.30 9.93 8.59
N TYR A 756 26.88 10.00 7.32
CA TYR A 756 27.32 11.05 6.39
C TYR A 756 26.87 12.46 6.84
N GLN A 757 25.63 12.63 7.29
CA GLN A 757 25.15 13.93 7.80
C GLN A 757 25.89 14.36 9.07
N THR A 758 26.16 13.42 9.98
CA THR A 758 26.99 13.63 11.17
C THR A 758 28.39 14.08 10.79
N LEU A 759 29.04 13.36 9.88
CA LEU A 759 30.37 13.68 9.40
C LEU A 759 30.43 15.06 8.72
N LYS A 760 29.43 15.37 7.90
CA LYS A 760 29.35 16.69 7.26
C LYS A 760 29.29 17.80 8.30
N LYS A 761 28.46 17.64 9.32
CA LYS A 761 28.37 18.61 10.42
C LYS A 761 29.67 18.69 11.22
N ASP A 762 30.35 17.56 11.41
CA ASP A 762 31.65 17.49 12.07
C ASP A 762 32.71 18.30 11.30
N VAL A 763 32.82 18.08 9.98
CA VAL A 763 33.70 18.84 9.09
C VAL A 763 33.37 20.33 9.08
N ASP A 764 32.08 20.69 9.13
CA ASP A 764 31.65 22.10 9.19
C ASP A 764 32.10 22.78 10.49
N LEU A 765 32.16 22.05 11.61
CA LEU A 765 32.54 22.59 12.92
C LEU A 765 34.06 22.55 13.17
N ASN A 766 34.71 21.45 12.78
CA ASN A 766 36.07 21.11 13.17
C ASN A 766 37.07 21.17 11.99
N GLY A 767 36.58 21.32 10.76
CA GLY A 767 37.37 21.25 9.53
C GLY A 767 37.58 19.81 9.03
N ALA A 768 38.14 19.67 7.83
CA ALA A 768 38.41 18.36 7.26
C ALA A 768 39.57 17.66 8.01
N PRO A 769 39.36 16.45 8.56
CA PRO A 769 40.39 15.68 9.27
C PRO A 769 41.42 15.12 8.28
N LYS A 770 42.54 14.63 8.81
CA LYS A 770 43.61 14.02 7.98
C LYS A 770 43.33 12.58 7.60
N GLY A 771 42.36 11.94 8.23
CA GLY A 771 42.06 10.52 8.02
C GLY A 771 40.68 10.13 8.52
N VAL A 772 40.38 8.84 8.39
CA VAL A 772 39.10 8.22 8.75
C VAL A 772 39.31 6.84 9.37
N ILE A 773 38.38 6.46 10.23
CA ILE A 773 38.26 5.09 10.74
C ILE A 773 37.06 4.42 10.08
N ILE A 774 37.28 3.30 9.41
CA ILE A 774 36.26 2.53 8.71
C ILE A 774 35.75 1.41 9.61
N CYS A 775 34.44 1.41 9.86
CA CYS A 775 33.75 0.44 10.71
C CYS A 775 32.60 -0.20 9.94
N CYS A 776 32.30 -1.48 10.23
CA CYS A 776 31.17 -2.17 9.60
C CYS A 776 29.93 -2.17 10.50
N THR A 777 28.76 -2.30 9.88
CA THR A 777 27.47 -2.41 10.58
C THR A 777 27.11 -3.85 10.98
N GLY A 778 27.79 -4.85 10.41
CA GLY A 778 27.54 -6.27 10.68
C GLY A 778 28.27 -6.85 11.90
N HIS A 779 29.34 -6.21 12.39
CA HIS A 779 30.20 -6.73 13.47
C HIS A 779 30.48 -5.65 14.52
N TYR A 780 29.54 -5.45 15.45
CA TYR A 780 29.60 -4.33 16.39
C TYR A 780 30.82 -4.35 17.31
N ILE A 781 31.35 -5.52 17.71
CA ILE A 781 32.47 -5.61 18.65
C ILE A 781 33.75 -5.00 18.02
N ASP A 782 33.99 -5.24 16.73
CA ASP A 782 35.11 -4.62 16.01
C ASP A 782 34.95 -3.09 16.00
N SER A 783 33.73 -2.63 15.68
CA SER A 783 33.39 -1.21 15.53
C SER A 783 33.37 -0.43 16.86
N LEU A 784 32.99 -1.05 17.99
CA LEU A 784 32.95 -0.39 19.30
C LEU A 784 34.32 0.14 19.75
N SER A 785 35.40 -0.51 19.30
CA SER A 785 36.77 -0.13 19.62
C SER A 785 37.18 1.20 18.96
N ALA A 786 36.39 1.69 17.99
CA ALA A 786 36.70 2.92 17.25
C ALA A 786 36.50 4.20 18.06
N ALA A 787 35.62 4.21 19.07
CA ALA A 787 35.22 5.45 19.73
C ALA A 787 36.41 6.19 20.36
N ALA A 788 37.21 5.52 21.19
CA ALA A 788 38.41 6.11 21.78
C ALA A 788 39.49 6.41 20.71
N LEU A 789 39.65 5.52 19.72
CA LEU A 789 40.62 5.71 18.65
C LEU A 789 40.30 6.96 17.81
N SER A 790 39.01 7.27 17.62
CA SER A 790 38.57 8.46 16.88
C SER A 790 39.10 9.75 17.50
N GLY A 791 39.05 9.89 18.82
CA GLY A 791 39.61 11.03 19.52
C GLY A 791 41.13 10.99 19.69
N LEU A 792 41.76 9.81 19.71
CA LEU A 792 43.22 9.70 19.74
C LEU A 792 43.85 10.16 18.42
N LEU A 793 43.24 9.77 17.29
CA LEU A 793 43.70 10.11 15.94
C LEU A 793 43.17 11.46 15.43
N ASP A 794 42.10 11.98 16.03
CA ASP A 794 41.29 13.08 15.48
C ASP A 794 40.65 12.70 14.12
N TYR A 795 40.26 11.42 14.00
CA TYR A 795 39.70 10.81 12.79
C TYR A 795 38.25 10.38 13.04
N PRO A 796 37.28 10.89 12.25
CA PRO A 796 35.90 10.48 12.39
C PRO A 796 35.65 9.07 11.85
N ILE A 797 34.54 8.50 12.29
CA ILE A 797 34.14 7.13 11.95
C ILE A 797 33.24 7.16 10.72
N VAL A 798 33.59 6.36 9.72
CA VAL A 798 32.79 6.14 8.51
C VAL A 798 32.26 4.71 8.52
N LEU A 799 30.94 4.58 8.36
CA LEU A 799 30.25 3.29 8.36
C LEU A 799 30.13 2.69 6.96
N VAL A 800 30.45 1.40 6.85
CA VAL A 800 30.29 0.63 5.62
C VAL A 800 29.44 -0.63 5.81
N ASN A 801 28.75 -1.03 4.74
CA ASN A 801 28.23 -2.40 4.66
C ASN A 801 29.39 -3.36 4.36
N GLY A 802 30.08 -3.80 5.41
CA GLY A 802 31.39 -4.45 5.30
C GLY A 802 31.43 -5.77 4.51
N THR A 803 30.31 -6.49 4.37
CA THR A 803 30.25 -7.74 3.58
C THR A 803 30.00 -7.50 2.09
N SER A 804 29.68 -6.26 1.69
CA SER A 804 29.54 -5.87 0.29
C SER A 804 30.91 -5.90 -0.42
N SER A 805 30.91 -6.13 -1.73
CA SER A 805 32.10 -6.02 -2.57
C SER A 805 32.55 -4.58 -2.83
N SER A 806 31.73 -3.59 -2.46
CA SER A 806 32.00 -2.16 -2.66
C SER A 806 31.38 -1.30 -1.57
N MET A 807 31.95 -0.11 -1.35
CA MET A 807 31.44 0.90 -0.43
C MET A 807 30.04 1.36 -0.82
N ASN A 808 29.17 1.56 0.18
CA ASN A 808 27.89 2.24 0.01
C ASN A 808 28.08 3.73 -0.35
N ASP A 809 27.09 4.29 -1.04
CA ASP A 809 27.16 5.67 -1.58
C ASP A 809 27.46 6.72 -0.52
N ALA A 810 26.89 6.59 0.68
CA ALA A 810 27.14 7.53 1.78
C ALA A 810 28.61 7.49 2.24
N ALA A 811 29.22 6.30 2.34
CA ALA A 811 30.65 6.17 2.65
C ALA A 811 31.51 6.79 1.55
N VAL A 812 31.19 6.57 0.26
CA VAL A 812 31.90 7.21 -0.86
C VAL A 812 31.81 8.74 -0.76
N ARG A 813 30.64 9.29 -0.43
CA ARG A 813 30.47 10.74 -0.21
C ARG A 813 31.27 11.24 0.99
N SER A 814 31.31 10.49 2.09
CA SER A 814 32.12 10.80 3.27
C SER A 814 33.61 10.90 2.92
N ILE A 815 34.14 9.90 2.21
CA ILE A 815 35.54 9.89 1.78
C ILE A 815 35.84 11.06 0.82
N ASN A 816 34.94 11.33 -0.13
CA ASN A 816 35.09 12.46 -1.05
C ASN A 816 35.01 13.82 -0.37
N LEU A 817 34.18 13.96 0.67
CA LEU A 817 34.08 15.19 1.46
C LEU A 817 35.42 15.51 2.13
N ILE A 818 36.06 14.52 2.76
CA ILE A 818 37.32 14.71 3.48
C ILE A 818 38.51 14.86 2.53
N SER A 819 38.57 14.05 1.47
CA SER A 819 39.68 14.05 0.50
C SER A 819 39.61 15.18 -0.54
N ASP A 820 38.60 16.07 -0.48
CA ASP A 820 38.27 17.05 -1.55
C ASP A 820 38.19 16.36 -2.93
N ASN A 821 37.28 15.38 -3.05
CA ASN A 821 37.09 14.55 -4.23
C ASN A 821 38.39 13.88 -4.73
N GLY A 822 39.18 13.34 -3.80
CA GLY A 822 40.44 12.65 -4.09
C GLY A 822 41.61 13.57 -4.45
N LYS A 823 41.50 14.89 -4.25
CA LYS A 823 42.63 15.82 -4.47
C LYS A 823 43.69 15.72 -3.36
N ASN A 824 43.26 15.40 -2.15
CA ASN A 824 44.12 15.26 -0.98
C ASN A 824 44.08 13.80 -0.52
N PRO A 825 45.23 13.11 -0.45
CA PRO A 825 45.31 11.81 0.20
C PRO A 825 44.96 11.92 1.68
N ILE A 826 44.30 10.90 2.22
CA ILE A 826 43.87 10.81 3.62
C ILE A 826 44.44 9.55 4.26
N ASP A 827 44.57 9.47 5.57
CA ASP A 827 44.92 8.22 6.25
C ASP A 827 43.67 7.36 6.46
N VAL A 828 43.71 6.09 6.09
CA VAL A 828 42.58 5.16 6.25
C VAL A 828 42.94 4.06 7.25
N VAL A 829 42.18 3.99 8.36
CA VAL A 829 42.26 2.91 9.33
C VAL A 829 41.03 2.02 9.21
N ILE A 830 41.19 0.72 8.99
CA ILE A 830 40.10 -0.26 8.88
C ILE A 830 40.06 -1.10 10.15
N LEU A 831 38.92 -1.16 10.84
CA LEU A 831 38.74 -2.01 12.02
C LEU A 831 37.98 -3.29 11.68
N GLY A 832 38.60 -4.43 11.98
CA GLY A 832 38.05 -5.76 11.72
C GLY A 832 38.71 -6.48 10.55
N GLY A 833 38.64 -7.81 10.60
CA GLY A 833 39.24 -8.69 9.59
C GLY A 833 38.50 -8.64 8.24
N LYS A 834 38.98 -9.42 7.28
CA LYS A 834 38.39 -9.51 5.93
C LYS A 834 36.96 -10.05 5.91
N PHE A 835 36.56 -10.76 6.96
CA PHE A 835 35.17 -11.20 7.16
C PHE A 835 34.25 -10.04 7.54
N ALA A 836 34.76 -9.09 8.33
CA ALA A 836 34.00 -7.93 8.78
C ALA A 836 33.97 -6.82 7.72
N ILE A 837 35.09 -6.58 7.02
CA ILE A 837 35.21 -5.60 5.93
C ILE A 837 35.96 -6.23 4.77
N SER A 838 35.28 -6.40 3.63
CA SER A 838 35.77 -7.11 2.46
C SER A 838 37.03 -6.48 1.84
N GLU A 839 37.80 -7.31 1.13
CA GLU A 839 38.95 -6.84 0.34
C GLU A 839 38.53 -5.90 -0.80
N GLY A 840 37.28 -6.01 -1.29
CA GLY A 840 36.75 -5.13 -2.33
C GLY A 840 36.60 -3.69 -1.84
N ILE A 841 36.11 -3.51 -0.60
CA ILE A 841 36.02 -2.19 0.04
C ILE A 841 37.42 -1.63 0.32
N GLU A 842 38.33 -2.44 0.87
CA GLU A 842 39.73 -2.05 1.11
C GLU A 842 40.44 -1.61 -0.17
N ALA A 843 40.26 -2.35 -1.28
CA ALA A 843 40.83 -1.99 -2.57
C ALA A 843 40.31 -0.63 -3.09
N GLN A 844 39.05 -0.27 -2.82
CA GLN A 844 38.52 1.04 -3.17
C GLN A 844 39.09 2.16 -2.29
N LEU A 845 39.28 1.88 -0.99
CA LEU A 845 39.85 2.83 -0.03
C LEU A 845 41.34 3.13 -0.31
N ASN A 846 42.11 2.15 -0.78
CA ASN A 846 43.52 2.33 -1.17
C ASN A 846 43.73 3.44 -2.22
N ALA A 847 42.71 3.80 -3.01
CA ALA A 847 42.80 4.88 -3.98
C ALA A 847 42.84 6.27 -3.34
N TYR A 848 42.38 6.40 -2.10
CA TYR A 848 42.32 7.65 -1.33
C TYR A 848 43.38 7.72 -0.24
N ASP A 849 43.89 6.54 0.16
CA ASP A 849 44.82 6.40 1.26
C ASP A 849 46.21 6.99 0.95
N SER A 850 46.83 7.62 1.95
CA SER A 850 48.05 8.41 1.79
C SER A 850 49.28 7.60 1.37
N ASP A 851 49.32 6.31 1.75
CA ASP A 851 50.36 5.35 1.35
C ASP A 851 49.85 4.23 0.43
N ALA A 852 48.58 4.31 0.01
CA ALA A 852 47.87 3.35 -0.83
C ALA A 852 47.82 1.92 -0.29
N SER A 853 47.83 1.74 1.04
CA SER A 853 47.83 0.40 1.65
C SER A 853 46.78 0.15 2.74
N CYS A 854 46.12 1.19 3.27
CA CYS A 854 45.18 1.16 4.40
C CYS A 854 45.74 0.45 5.64
N THR A 855 45.66 1.08 6.81
CA THR A 855 46.03 0.41 8.07
C THR A 855 44.87 -0.45 8.57
N ARG A 856 44.94 -1.77 8.39
CA ARG A 856 43.93 -2.70 8.92
C ARG A 856 44.31 -3.26 10.30
N ILE A 857 43.46 -3.06 11.29
CA ILE A 857 43.63 -3.53 12.66
C ILE A 857 42.54 -4.56 12.96
N TYR A 858 42.96 -5.79 13.30
CA TYR A 858 42.03 -6.90 13.52
C TYR A 858 42.66 -7.99 14.40
N GLY A 859 41.80 -8.80 15.01
CA GLY A 859 42.17 -10.03 15.70
C GLY A 859 41.43 -11.25 15.14
N ASP A 860 41.59 -12.41 15.79
CA ASP A 860 40.88 -13.64 15.43
C ASP A 860 39.38 -13.56 15.73
N ASP A 861 39.01 -12.74 16.73
CA ASP A 861 37.63 -12.35 17.05
C ASP A 861 37.54 -10.87 17.44
N GLY A 862 36.34 -10.38 17.79
CA GLY A 862 36.13 -8.99 18.15
C GLY A 862 36.83 -8.55 19.45
N TYR A 863 37.07 -9.45 20.39
CA TYR A 863 37.85 -9.15 21.60
C TYR A 863 39.33 -9.03 21.26
N ASP A 864 39.84 -9.87 20.37
CA ASP A 864 41.19 -9.75 19.84
C ASP A 864 41.35 -8.48 19.00
N THR A 865 40.35 -8.08 18.21
CA THR A 865 40.32 -6.77 17.55
C THR A 865 40.39 -5.63 18.57
N ASN A 866 39.59 -5.67 19.65
CA ASN A 866 39.64 -4.65 20.71
C ASN A 866 41.04 -4.52 21.33
N LYS A 867 41.72 -5.65 21.57
CA LYS A 867 43.10 -5.69 22.07
C LYS A 867 44.09 -5.13 21.04
N ALA A 868 43.96 -5.49 19.76
CA ALA A 868 44.81 -4.99 18.69
C ALA A 868 44.66 -3.47 18.50
N VAL A 869 43.44 -2.93 18.65
CA VAL A 869 43.19 -1.49 18.60
C VAL A 869 43.82 -0.79 19.81
N TYR A 870 43.72 -1.37 21.01
CA TYR A 870 44.41 -0.85 22.19
C TYR A 870 45.93 -0.78 21.94
N GLU A 871 46.55 -1.86 21.44
CA GLU A 871 48.00 -1.89 21.18
C GLU A 871 48.42 -0.90 20.09
N TYR A 872 47.61 -0.76 19.04
CA TYR A 872 47.84 0.24 18.01
C TYR A 872 47.85 1.65 18.58
N GLY A 873 46.83 2.00 19.39
CA GLY A 873 46.76 3.32 20.03
C GLY A 873 47.89 3.59 21.03
N ASP A 874 48.35 2.56 21.76
CA ASP A 874 49.52 2.67 22.65
C ASP A 874 50.82 2.92 21.87
N SER A 875 50.88 2.47 20.61
CA SER A 875 52.04 2.65 19.74
C SER A 875 52.11 4.01 19.03
N ILE A 876 51.07 4.84 19.11
CA ILE A 876 50.95 6.10 18.37
C ILE A 876 50.55 7.28 19.26
N GLY A 877 50.94 8.50 18.83
CA GLY A 877 50.61 9.73 19.55
C GLY A 877 51.20 9.77 20.97
N ASP A 878 50.42 10.30 21.91
CA ASP A 878 50.75 10.34 23.35
C ASP A 878 50.26 9.08 24.10
N GLY A 879 49.76 8.07 23.37
CA GLY A 879 49.13 6.87 23.95
C GLY A 879 47.75 7.13 24.58
N TRP A 880 47.27 6.14 25.32
CA TRP A 880 46.01 6.22 26.05
C TRP A 880 46.13 6.99 27.36
N ASN A 881 45.00 7.45 27.90
CA ASN A 881 44.96 8.13 29.20
C ASN A 881 45.45 7.23 30.35
N GLU A 882 46.69 7.41 30.82
CA GLU A 882 47.25 6.68 31.98
C GLU A 882 46.43 6.85 33.29
N GLY A 883 45.57 7.87 33.36
CA GLY A 883 44.71 8.13 34.51
C GLY A 883 43.47 7.23 34.58
N GLU A 884 42.94 6.79 33.43
CA GLU A 884 41.66 6.09 33.36
C GLU A 884 41.52 5.16 32.16
N VAL A 885 40.89 4.01 32.39
CA VAL A 885 40.37 3.10 31.36
C VAL A 885 38.91 2.77 31.65
N LEU A 886 38.11 2.60 30.60
CA LEU A 886 36.73 2.18 30.70
C LEU A 886 36.64 0.66 30.48
N ILE A 887 35.84 -0.03 31.29
CA ILE A 887 35.61 -1.47 31.19
C ILE A 887 34.11 -1.70 30.98
N ALA A 888 33.73 -2.33 29.88
CA ALA A 888 32.34 -2.69 29.59
C ALA A 888 32.26 -4.14 29.09
N THR A 889 31.07 -4.73 29.07
CA THR A 889 30.91 -6.06 28.47
C THR A 889 31.06 -6.00 26.95
N GLY A 890 31.71 -6.99 26.34
CA GLY A 890 31.72 -7.18 24.89
C GLY A 890 30.60 -8.09 24.38
N ALA A 891 29.80 -8.69 25.28
CA ALA A 891 28.68 -9.57 24.90
C ALA A 891 27.46 -8.79 24.34
N SER A 892 27.43 -7.48 24.58
CA SER A 892 26.52 -6.52 23.95
C SER A 892 27.21 -5.16 23.88
N TYR A 893 26.58 -4.14 23.30
CA TYR A 893 27.16 -2.80 23.16
C TYR A 893 26.59 -1.75 24.12
N HIS A 894 25.42 -2.00 24.72
CA HIS A 894 24.61 -0.95 25.33
C HIS A 894 25.32 -0.15 26.42
N ASP A 895 26.00 -0.83 27.36
CA ASP A 895 26.71 -0.16 28.47
C ASP A 895 27.97 0.60 28.02
N ALA A 896 28.55 0.24 26.87
CA ALA A 896 29.70 0.93 26.30
C ALA A 896 29.30 2.12 25.42
N LEU A 897 28.12 2.05 24.80
CA LEU A 897 27.72 2.91 23.68
C LEU A 897 27.67 4.39 24.07
N GLY A 898 27.02 4.69 25.20
CA GLY A 898 26.90 6.05 25.71
C GLY A 898 28.23 6.67 26.17
N ALA A 899 29.30 5.88 26.26
CA ALA A 899 30.62 6.35 26.65
C ALA A 899 31.50 6.81 25.47
N GLY A 900 31.03 6.66 24.22
CA GLY A 900 31.84 6.94 23.04
C GLY A 900 32.39 8.37 22.98
N SER A 901 31.58 9.38 23.31
CA SER A 901 32.03 10.78 23.30
C SER A 901 33.08 11.07 24.37
N TYR A 902 32.92 10.53 25.58
CA TYR A 902 33.90 10.64 26.65
C TYR A 902 35.20 9.90 26.30
N ALA A 903 35.09 8.70 25.74
CA ALA A 903 36.22 7.89 25.31
C ALA A 903 37.07 8.63 24.26
N ALA A 904 36.42 9.31 23.31
CA ALA A 904 37.07 10.16 22.32
C ALA A 904 37.72 11.41 22.97
N SER A 905 36.95 12.22 23.72
CA SER A 905 37.43 13.46 24.37
C SER A 905 38.61 13.21 25.30
N LYS A 906 38.52 12.19 26.16
CA LYS A 906 39.54 11.89 27.18
C LYS A 906 40.56 10.87 26.74
N LYS A 907 40.52 10.40 25.49
CA LYS A 907 41.42 9.33 24.97
C LYS A 907 41.47 8.12 25.91
N SER A 908 40.33 7.80 26.51
CA SER A 908 40.20 6.74 27.53
C SER A 908 39.62 5.51 26.85
N PHE A 909 40.44 4.48 26.68
CA PHE A 909 40.05 3.31 25.91
C PHE A 909 38.94 2.51 26.59
N ILE A 910 38.09 1.86 25.79
CA ILE A 910 37.05 0.94 26.27
C ILE A 910 37.55 -0.49 26.07
N LEU A 911 38.01 -1.12 27.15
CA LEU A 911 38.36 -2.54 27.15
C LEU A 911 37.08 -3.38 27.29
N LEU A 912 36.87 -4.31 26.36
CA LEU A 912 35.68 -5.16 26.32
C LEU A 912 35.91 -6.47 27.07
N ALA A 913 35.18 -6.65 28.17
CA ALA A 913 35.20 -7.85 28.97
C ALA A 913 34.42 -8.99 28.30
N ASN A 914 35.03 -10.16 28.18
CA ASN A 914 34.39 -11.36 27.67
C ASN A 914 33.80 -12.18 28.83
N PRO A 915 32.47 -12.26 29.01
CA PRO A 915 31.88 -12.99 30.13
C PRO A 915 32.09 -14.51 30.05
N ASN A 916 32.49 -15.02 28.88
CA ASN A 916 32.62 -16.44 28.58
C ASN A 916 34.09 -16.91 28.45
N SER A 917 35.06 -16.01 28.69
CA SER A 917 36.49 -16.31 28.54
C SER A 917 37.33 -15.70 29.66
N ASP A 918 38.62 -16.03 29.68
CA ASP A 918 39.59 -15.45 30.59
C ASP A 918 39.85 -13.98 30.24
N ASN A 919 39.74 -13.09 31.23
CA ASN A 919 39.98 -11.65 31.10
C ASN A 919 41.34 -11.22 31.67
N SER A 920 42.24 -12.16 31.96
CA SER A 920 43.57 -11.87 32.52
C SER A 920 44.38 -10.89 31.68
N GLU A 921 44.28 -10.97 30.35
CA GLU A 921 44.97 -10.04 29.45
C GLU A 921 44.36 -8.63 29.48
N LEU A 922 43.03 -8.53 29.58
CA LEU A 922 42.34 -7.26 29.82
C LEU A 922 42.81 -6.64 31.14
N VAL A 923 42.92 -7.43 32.20
CA VAL A 923 43.44 -6.97 33.50
C VAL A 923 44.87 -6.46 33.35
N GLN A 924 45.74 -7.17 32.62
CA GLN A 924 47.12 -6.73 32.38
C GLN A 924 47.19 -5.38 31.65
N LYS A 925 46.35 -5.16 30.64
CA LYS A 925 46.26 -3.86 29.95
C LYS A 925 45.74 -2.77 30.89
N ALA A 926 44.73 -3.07 31.71
CA ALA A 926 44.18 -2.13 32.68
C ALA A 926 45.20 -1.64 33.74
N VAL A 927 46.25 -2.43 34.05
CA VAL A 927 47.32 -2.02 34.99
C VAL A 927 48.13 -0.81 34.49
N ALA A 928 48.13 -0.54 33.18
CA ALA A 928 48.72 0.68 32.63
C ALA A 928 47.97 1.96 33.05
N HIS A 929 46.78 1.83 33.65
CA HIS A 929 45.91 2.92 34.05
C HIS A 929 45.70 2.95 35.57
N LYS A 930 45.55 4.14 36.14
CA LYS A 930 45.33 4.31 37.58
C LYS A 930 43.93 3.87 38.03
N ASN A 931 42.92 4.16 37.21
CA ASN A 931 41.52 3.90 37.53
C ASN A 931 40.85 3.09 36.42
N ALA A 932 40.00 2.14 36.79
CA ALA A 932 39.11 1.42 35.89
C ALA A 932 37.66 1.79 36.21
N ARG A 933 36.97 2.40 35.24
CA ARG A 933 35.53 2.69 35.32
C ARG A 933 34.75 1.56 34.69
N VAL A 934 34.06 0.77 35.51
CA VAL A 934 33.22 -0.32 35.06
C VAL A 934 31.84 0.22 34.68
N LEU A 935 31.43 -0.01 33.45
CA LEU A 935 30.12 0.35 32.91
C LEU A 935 29.22 -0.88 32.91
N GLY A 936 28.05 -0.75 33.53
CA GLY A 936 27.06 -1.81 33.64
C GLY A 936 27.13 -2.59 34.96
N GLY A 937 26.04 -3.32 35.23
CA GLY A 937 25.88 -4.10 36.45
C GLY A 937 26.79 -5.33 36.52
N VAL A 938 26.68 -6.09 37.62
CA VAL A 938 27.50 -7.29 37.87
C VAL A 938 27.26 -8.42 36.86
N TYR A 939 26.14 -8.40 36.13
CA TYR A 939 25.85 -9.36 35.06
C TYR A 939 26.52 -9.00 33.73
N ALA A 940 26.81 -7.71 33.50
CA ALA A 940 27.56 -7.26 32.33
C ALA A 940 29.07 -7.45 32.56
N VAL A 941 29.56 -6.92 33.68
CA VAL A 941 30.96 -7.06 34.11
C VAL A 941 30.99 -7.66 35.51
N SER A 942 31.43 -8.92 35.61
CA SER A 942 31.36 -9.70 36.85
C SER A 942 32.07 -9.03 38.03
N GLN A 943 31.55 -9.27 39.24
CA GLN A 943 32.22 -8.82 40.46
C GLN A 943 33.62 -9.44 40.59
N GLN A 944 33.82 -10.67 40.11
CA GLN A 944 35.12 -11.32 40.10
C GLN A 944 36.13 -10.56 39.25
N LEU A 945 35.75 -10.09 38.06
CA LEU A 945 36.63 -9.30 37.21
C LEU A 945 36.98 -7.95 37.87
N ALA A 946 36.01 -7.29 38.51
CA ALA A 946 36.27 -6.08 39.28
C ALA A 946 37.31 -6.34 40.41
N SER A 947 37.16 -7.42 41.17
CA SER A 947 38.14 -7.78 42.21
C SER A 947 39.51 -8.15 41.63
N ASN A 948 39.58 -8.80 40.47
CA ASN A 948 40.86 -9.09 39.81
C ASN A 948 41.60 -7.81 39.40
N LEU A 949 40.88 -6.76 38.98
CA LEU A 949 41.45 -5.45 38.67
C LEU A 949 41.98 -4.75 39.95
N GLU A 950 41.22 -4.80 41.05
CA GLU A 950 41.64 -4.27 42.35
C GLU A 950 42.89 -4.98 42.89
N ASP A 951 42.92 -6.31 42.81
CA ASP A 951 44.05 -7.15 43.22
C ASP A 951 45.30 -6.88 42.37
N ALA A 952 45.11 -6.49 41.10
CA ALA A 952 46.18 -6.05 40.21
C ALA A 952 46.66 -4.61 40.48
N GLY A 953 46.05 -3.90 41.43
CA GLY A 953 46.44 -2.55 41.86
C GLY A 953 45.71 -1.40 41.15
N VAL A 954 44.66 -1.69 40.38
CA VAL A 954 43.85 -0.69 39.67
C VAL A 954 42.69 -0.24 40.56
N SER A 955 42.44 1.06 40.68
CA SER A 955 41.30 1.56 41.45
C SER A 955 40.01 1.39 40.66
N VAL A 956 39.06 0.59 41.16
CA VAL A 956 37.82 0.26 40.44
C VAL A 956 36.63 1.06 40.97
N SER A 957 35.79 1.52 40.06
CA SER A 957 34.49 2.12 40.37
C SER A 957 33.46 1.71 39.33
N ARG A 958 32.21 1.52 39.75
CA ARG A 958 31.14 1.01 38.89
C ARG A 958 30.05 2.06 38.69
N LEU A 959 29.65 2.27 37.45
CA LEU A 959 28.52 3.08 37.02
C LEU A 959 27.50 2.14 36.39
N ALA A 960 26.32 2.01 37.00
CA ALA A 960 25.31 1.05 36.57
C ALA A 960 23.90 1.49 37.00
N GLY A 961 22.93 1.25 36.13
CA GLY A 961 21.51 1.33 36.43
C GLY A 961 20.80 0.00 36.23
N ASP A 962 19.47 0.01 36.38
CA ASP A 962 18.61 -1.17 36.17
C ASP A 962 18.55 -1.61 34.70
N ASP A 963 18.83 -0.68 33.78
CA ASP A 963 18.92 -0.89 32.34
C ASP A 963 20.04 -0.02 31.72
N ALA A 964 20.24 -0.16 30.40
CA ALA A 964 21.28 0.57 29.68
C ALA A 964 21.08 2.09 29.64
N TYR A 965 19.82 2.56 29.65
CA TYR A 965 19.52 3.99 29.65
C TYR A 965 19.84 4.59 31.03
N ALA A 966 19.48 3.90 32.10
CA ALA A 966 19.85 4.27 33.46
C ALA A 966 21.37 4.22 33.68
N THR A 967 22.07 3.20 33.16
CA THR A 967 23.55 3.17 33.15
C THR A 967 24.14 4.37 32.39
N ASN A 968 23.56 4.72 31.23
CA ASN A 968 24.01 5.89 30.48
C ASN A 968 23.82 7.20 31.27
N ILE A 969 22.73 7.37 32.02
CA ILE A 969 22.53 8.56 32.87
C ILE A 969 23.59 8.65 33.97
N GLU A 970 23.90 7.55 34.65
CA GLU A 970 24.97 7.54 35.66
C GLU A 970 26.35 7.82 35.02
N PHE A 971 26.55 7.35 33.79
CA PHE A 971 27.75 7.69 33.02
C PHE A 971 27.80 9.17 32.60
N VAL A 972 26.69 9.75 32.16
CA VAL A 972 26.62 11.17 31.77
C VAL A 972 26.95 12.06 32.96
N LYS A 973 26.38 11.81 34.14
CA LYS A 973 26.70 12.56 35.36
C LYS A 973 28.20 12.49 35.68
N PHE A 974 28.77 11.29 35.61
CA PHE A 974 30.20 11.10 35.77
C PHE A 974 31.00 11.89 34.73
N ALA A 975 30.60 11.85 33.45
CA ALA A 975 31.27 12.56 32.37
C ALA A 975 31.24 14.09 32.56
N LEU A 976 30.11 14.65 33.00
CA LEU A 976 29.96 16.07 33.33
C LEU A 976 30.89 16.47 34.47
N ASP A 977 30.94 15.67 35.54
CA ASP A 977 31.85 15.90 36.68
C ASP A 977 33.33 15.78 36.29
N ASN A 978 33.63 15.15 35.15
CA ASN A 978 34.98 14.95 34.62
C ASN A 978 35.23 15.74 33.33
N GLY A 979 34.50 16.85 33.15
CA GLY A 979 34.84 17.90 32.20
C GLY A 979 34.30 17.71 30.78
N LEU A 980 33.25 16.89 30.60
CA LEU A 980 32.33 17.05 29.47
C LEU A 980 31.23 18.06 29.82
N LYS A 981 30.45 18.50 28.82
CA LYS A 981 29.46 19.56 28.92
C LYS A 981 28.11 19.13 28.32
N LEU A 982 27.06 19.79 28.78
CA LEU A 982 25.72 19.72 28.17
C LEU A 982 25.62 20.56 26.90
N ASP A 983 26.40 21.64 26.78
CA ASP A 983 26.47 22.42 25.54
C ASP A 983 27.00 21.55 24.39
N GLY A 984 26.22 21.43 23.33
CA GLY A 984 26.49 20.53 22.21
C GLY A 984 26.14 19.06 22.47
N ALA A 985 25.37 18.73 23.52
CA ALA A 985 25.00 17.36 23.87
C ALA A 985 24.37 16.60 22.69
N GLY A 986 24.73 15.32 22.61
CA GLY A 986 24.23 14.37 21.63
C GLY A 986 23.11 13.49 22.17
N PHE A 987 22.17 13.13 21.30
CA PHE A 987 21.06 12.22 21.60
C PHE A 987 20.99 11.15 20.51
N SER A 988 21.06 9.88 20.88
CA SER A 988 20.97 8.74 19.96
C SER A 988 20.08 7.65 20.54
N THR A 989 19.52 6.79 19.68
CA THR A 989 18.84 5.59 20.19
C THR A 989 19.82 4.66 20.91
N GLY A 990 19.33 3.97 21.95
CA GLY A 990 20.04 2.84 22.56
C GLY A 990 19.74 1.49 21.90
N ARG A 991 18.80 1.42 20.95
CA ARG A 991 18.33 0.16 20.32
C ARG A 991 19.34 -0.45 19.33
N ASP A 992 20.15 0.39 18.72
CA ASP A 992 21.21 0.04 17.77
C ASP A 992 22.44 0.91 18.08
N TYR A 993 23.62 0.54 17.56
CA TYR A 993 24.89 1.14 17.98
C TYR A 993 25.47 2.18 17.01
N TYR A 994 25.00 2.22 15.77
CA TYR A 994 25.67 2.92 14.67
C TYR A 994 25.70 4.44 14.84
N ASP A 995 24.56 5.05 15.18
CA ASP A 995 24.39 6.50 15.22
C ASP A 995 25.18 7.11 16.40
N ALA A 996 25.13 6.46 17.56
CA ALA A 996 25.92 6.85 18.72
C ALA A 996 27.43 6.61 18.50
N LEU A 997 27.81 5.48 17.90
CA LEU A 997 29.22 5.22 17.57
C LEU A 997 29.75 6.27 16.59
N GLY A 998 29.03 6.49 15.48
CA GLY A 998 29.41 7.40 14.40
C GLY A 998 29.47 8.89 14.80
N SER A 999 28.92 9.25 15.96
CA SER A 999 28.97 10.60 16.53
C SER A 999 30.02 10.78 17.63
N SER A 1000 30.83 9.74 17.92
CA SER A 1000 31.86 9.82 18.97
C SER A 1000 32.89 10.94 18.73
N HIS A 1001 33.30 11.14 17.47
CA HIS A 1001 34.30 12.15 17.11
C HIS A 1001 33.77 13.58 17.28
N ILE A 1002 32.65 13.94 16.64
CA ILE A 1002 32.06 15.28 16.74
C ILE A 1002 31.79 15.70 18.19
N LEU A 1003 31.29 14.79 19.03
CA LEU A 1003 31.03 15.08 20.45
C LEU A 1003 32.30 15.06 21.30
N GLY A 1004 33.27 14.20 20.97
CA GLY A 1004 34.57 14.17 21.62
C GLY A 1004 35.35 15.47 21.40
N ALA A 1005 35.33 16.00 20.17
CA ALA A 1005 35.98 17.25 19.80
C ALA A 1005 35.39 18.48 20.50
N SER A 1006 34.09 18.46 20.84
CA SER A 1006 33.41 19.54 21.54
C SER A 1006 33.35 19.37 23.07
N ASP A 1007 33.93 18.29 23.62
CA ASP A 1007 33.77 17.88 25.02
C ASP A 1007 32.29 17.74 25.43
N SER A 1008 31.43 17.20 24.56
CA SER A 1008 29.98 17.10 24.80
C SER A 1008 29.54 15.68 25.17
N VAL A 1009 28.51 15.57 26.03
CA VAL A 1009 27.97 14.26 26.47
C VAL A 1009 27.07 13.60 25.41
N MET A 1010 26.95 12.27 25.49
CA MET A 1010 25.99 11.48 24.72
C MET A 1010 24.91 10.90 25.64
N PHE A 1011 23.67 11.24 25.35
CA PHE A 1011 22.47 10.62 25.94
C PHE A 1011 21.93 9.53 25.02
N LEU A 1012 21.58 8.38 25.60
CA LEU A 1012 20.81 7.35 24.94
C LEU A 1012 19.32 7.54 25.24
N VAL A 1013 18.50 7.54 24.20
CA VAL A 1013 17.03 7.67 24.28
C VAL A 1013 16.33 6.43 23.75
N ALA A 1014 15.19 6.09 24.35
CA ALA A 1014 14.34 4.97 23.99
C ALA A 1014 13.15 5.42 23.12
N LEU A 1015 12.56 4.49 22.38
CA LEU A 1015 11.26 4.70 21.71
C LEU A 1015 10.11 4.78 22.71
N GLU A 1016 10.26 4.09 23.85
CA GLU A 1016 9.30 4.12 24.94
C GLU A 1016 9.61 5.30 25.87
N GLU A 1017 8.70 6.28 25.88
CA GLU A 1017 8.94 7.60 26.45
C GLU A 1017 9.14 7.63 27.98
N ASN A 1018 8.65 6.60 28.69
CA ASN A 1018 8.85 6.42 30.12
C ASN A 1018 10.34 6.26 30.50
N TYR A 1019 11.17 5.67 29.63
CA TYR A 1019 12.61 5.52 29.87
C TYR A 1019 13.39 6.83 29.65
N ASN A 1020 12.81 7.82 28.99
CA ASN A 1020 13.48 9.09 28.65
C ASN A 1020 13.35 10.16 29.75
N GLN A 1021 12.48 9.96 30.76
CA GLN A 1021 12.27 10.94 31.83
C GLN A 1021 13.54 11.33 32.61
N PRO A 1022 14.48 10.42 32.91
CA PRO A 1022 15.76 10.78 33.51
C PRO A 1022 16.61 11.71 32.63
N VAL A 1023 16.57 11.54 31.30
CA VAL A 1023 17.28 12.42 30.34
C VAL A 1023 16.73 13.85 30.46
N TYR A 1024 15.40 14.00 30.43
CA TYR A 1024 14.77 15.33 30.54
C TYR A 1024 15.06 15.98 31.88
N SER A 1025 15.02 15.21 32.97
CA SER A 1025 15.31 15.72 34.30
C SER A 1025 16.74 16.26 34.42
N GLU A 1026 17.71 15.58 33.81
CA GLU A 1026 19.11 16.03 33.80
C GLU A 1026 19.28 17.32 33.00
N ILE A 1027 18.67 17.40 31.81
CA ILE A 1027 18.67 18.60 30.95
C ILE A 1027 18.00 19.78 31.65
N GLU A 1028 16.78 19.60 32.16
CA GLU A 1028 15.99 20.66 32.82
C GLU A 1028 16.71 21.22 34.05
N SER A 1029 17.52 20.41 34.74
CA SER A 1029 18.23 20.86 35.94
C SER A 1029 19.38 21.84 35.65
N ARG A 1030 19.80 21.95 34.38
CA ARG A 1030 20.98 22.69 33.90
C ARG A 1030 20.77 23.30 32.51
N SER A 1031 19.54 23.68 32.20
CA SER A 1031 19.15 24.20 30.88
C SER A 1031 19.92 25.47 30.49
N ASP A 1032 20.36 26.27 31.46
CA ASP A 1032 21.20 27.45 31.28
C ASP A 1032 22.61 27.13 30.77
N GLU A 1033 23.05 25.87 30.85
CA GLU A 1033 24.31 25.38 30.29
C GLU A 1033 24.20 24.99 28.80
N ILE A 1034 23.02 25.07 28.18
CA ILE A 1034 22.75 24.51 26.85
C ILE A 1034 22.41 25.63 25.86
N SER A 1035 23.27 25.83 24.86
CA SER A 1035 23.01 26.74 23.74
C SER A 1035 22.68 26.02 22.44
N TYR A 1036 23.14 24.78 22.27
CA TYR A 1036 22.75 23.89 21.17
C TYR A 1036 22.93 22.41 21.51
N GLY A 1037 22.42 21.52 20.66
CA GLY A 1037 22.61 20.06 20.75
C GLY A 1037 22.28 19.33 19.44
N PHE A 1038 22.51 18.01 19.42
CA PHE A 1038 22.33 17.17 18.23
C PHE A 1038 21.52 15.90 18.51
N ALA A 1039 20.51 15.62 17.69
CA ALA A 1039 19.86 14.31 17.64
C ALA A 1039 20.37 13.50 16.44
N PHE A 1040 21.06 12.39 16.71
CA PHE A 1040 21.62 11.49 15.71
C PHE A 1040 20.64 10.36 15.43
N GLY A 1041 19.97 10.41 14.29
CA GLY A 1041 19.00 9.40 13.87
C GLY A 1041 17.63 9.95 13.47
N GLY A 1042 16.95 9.20 12.59
CA GLY A 1042 15.64 9.54 12.04
C GLY A 1042 14.47 9.31 13.01
N THR A 1043 13.26 9.61 12.56
CA THR A 1043 12.03 9.50 13.37
C THR A 1043 11.68 8.07 13.78
N ALA A 1044 12.23 7.08 13.07
CA ALA A 1044 12.06 5.66 13.38
C ALA A 1044 12.83 5.20 14.65
N VAL A 1045 13.83 5.97 15.08
CA VAL A 1045 14.71 5.62 16.22
C VAL A 1045 14.74 6.71 17.30
N ILE A 1046 14.46 7.96 16.93
CA ILE A 1046 14.19 9.08 17.85
C ILE A 1046 12.91 9.76 17.36
N THR A 1047 11.78 9.44 18.00
CA THR A 1047 10.45 9.93 17.59
C THR A 1047 10.39 11.46 17.56
N ASP A 1048 9.41 12.02 16.85
CA ASP A 1048 9.19 13.46 16.87
C ASP A 1048 8.76 13.94 18.26
N GLU A 1049 8.03 13.12 19.02
CA GLU A 1049 7.66 13.39 20.41
C GLU A 1049 8.89 13.49 21.31
N THR A 1050 9.76 12.47 21.30
CA THR A 1050 11.01 12.47 22.08
C THR A 1050 11.89 13.66 21.71
N PHE A 1051 12.03 13.99 20.42
CA PHE A 1051 12.82 15.15 19.98
C PHE A 1051 12.26 16.47 20.51
N VAL A 1052 10.93 16.64 20.49
CA VAL A 1052 10.26 17.82 21.05
C VAL A 1052 10.46 17.89 22.56
N ASN A 1053 10.34 16.77 23.28
CA ASN A 1053 10.50 16.74 24.72
C ASN A 1053 11.94 17.09 25.17
N ILE A 1054 12.97 16.64 24.43
CA ILE A 1054 14.36 17.05 24.67
C ILE A 1054 14.52 18.56 24.49
N ARG A 1055 13.97 19.12 23.41
CA ARG A 1055 14.02 20.55 23.13
C ARG A 1055 13.34 21.34 24.25
N ASP A 1056 12.15 20.92 24.65
CA ASP A 1056 11.35 21.63 25.65
C ASP A 1056 12.01 21.55 27.03
N ALA A 1057 12.68 20.44 27.35
CA ALA A 1057 13.50 20.31 28.53
C ALA A 1057 14.67 21.31 28.54
N ALA A 1058 15.34 21.51 27.40
CA ALA A 1058 16.45 22.46 27.28
C ALA A 1058 16.03 23.94 27.28
N ALA A 1059 14.75 24.23 27.05
CA ALA A 1059 14.20 25.60 26.98
C ALA A 1059 13.49 26.08 28.26
N LYS A 1060 13.41 25.23 29.29
CA LYS A 1060 12.83 25.56 30.61
C LYS A 1060 13.85 26.22 31.51
#